data_AF-A0A8G1W2H2-F1
#
_entry.id   AF-A0A8G1W2H2-F1
#
_cell.length_a   1.000
_cell.length_b   1.000
_cell.length_c   1.000
_cell.angle_alpha   90.00
_cell.angle_beta   90.00
_cell.angle_gamma   90.00
#
_symmetry.space_group_name_H-M   'P 1'
#
loop_
_entity.id
_entity.type
_entity.pdbx_description
1 polymer ?
#
loop_
_entity_poly.entity_id
_entity_poly.type
_entity_poly.pdbx_seq_one_letter_code
_entity_poly.pdbx_strand_id
1 'polypeptide(L)'
;MFIPSVHAETDTEALLQFIHENPLGLLITGIPSSVHDFLQCTHVPFVLDPPSQNEPARLRAHIAKQNPQVKALLETATKDTDTNNSALEILTHAQEVLVVFTGSHHHYVTPKFYTQTKPDTGKVVPTWNYAAVQVYGKLSVYYDSRRADTGAFLAKQMRDLSERCERGIMGFTGEGGRAGPWTVEDAPERYIELMQRNIVGVEIEICKVEGKVKMSQEMRKGDREGVVRGFAELGGETGKAVSELCDEEKPACGTCVRLGKECEYLKPGLKFQIVTGQSSRSPSEDGAPSNATAQELAGDQASSIQNEQRLRIGTNSLVRSLQTTERDVFYTTYWEDRCLPALHPVFHSTTLLIPDMPIIRDAVLALSSCNISRLRGERKVSATALMGPWSPSLTHQTASHLYYSSAIRRLAALTLADFHHNNTVILTTLVLFAHLESAMGNFKGFCCHVQGIMNLLEWRQGVADPTIRSLLTSWMQIRYVVWWARAYFSSVEIHQQLPSIPLPVSLVKDSPRTQHGRRVLALSIMCESHRLNFNAVFQYSRDQINPRRAEEDPATCISRLRQQAATLDEWLAHLPPAEQPIYGPIDPTGNPTIHFSSHDAALNYAYHVVARIMQCSSFLALLQNPHSTFLDHEPHEEDMWVQTLVRIAQGTDMQTSLTRNSYTIGFTGLLLAGILRCRSLSTGLEIEQWLQRLLDLQPTEEGAFPVYQTLSVVQAINRQRAVGRDVFAVTQPVDDGGGLPKVTAYNSQSISCLVFHGYCRRMGVVFEECVVLGG
;
A
#
# COMPACT_ATOMS: atom_id res chain seq x y z
N MET A 1 6.14 13.13 -8.24
CA MET A 1 6.92 12.87 -6.98
C MET A 1 6.22 13.48 -5.75
N PHE A 2 6.45 13.02 -4.50
CA PHE A 2 6.00 13.80 -3.31
C PHE A 2 6.99 14.95 -3.04
N ILE A 3 6.50 16.18 -3.16
CA ILE A 3 7.30 17.40 -3.10
C ILE A 3 6.62 18.36 -2.09
N PRO A 4 7.09 18.41 -0.83
CA PRO A 4 6.69 19.47 0.09
C PRO A 4 6.94 20.84 -0.54
N SER A 5 6.09 21.83 -0.27
CA SER A 5 6.18 23.17 -0.87
C SER A 5 7.55 23.83 -0.67
N VAL A 6 8.17 23.62 0.49
CA VAL A 6 9.51 24.12 0.82
C VAL A 6 10.62 23.50 -0.02
N HIS A 7 10.40 22.29 -0.56
CA HIS A 7 11.34 21.57 -1.44
C HIS A 7 10.97 21.66 -2.91
N ALA A 8 9.83 22.28 -3.26
CA ALA A 8 9.39 22.41 -4.65
C ALA A 8 10.17 23.50 -5.38
N GLU A 9 10.70 23.15 -6.55
CA GLU A 9 11.14 24.13 -7.54
C GLU A 9 10.03 24.27 -8.59
N THR A 10 9.60 25.51 -8.81
CA THR A 10 8.47 25.87 -9.67
C THR A 10 8.88 26.68 -10.88
N ASP A 11 10.10 27.22 -10.91
CA ASP A 11 10.66 27.92 -12.05
C ASP A 11 11.02 26.93 -13.16
N THR A 12 10.26 26.98 -14.25
CA THR A 12 10.47 26.09 -15.39
C THR A 12 11.84 26.29 -16.03
N GLU A 13 12.39 27.52 -16.05
CA GLU A 13 13.71 27.78 -16.61
C GLU A 13 14.80 27.09 -15.79
N ALA A 14 14.72 27.19 -14.45
CA ALA A 14 15.62 26.48 -13.54
C ALA A 14 15.53 24.95 -13.69
N LEU A 15 14.33 24.41 -13.89
CA LEU A 15 14.13 22.96 -14.12
C LEU A 15 14.73 22.49 -15.45
N LEU A 16 14.56 23.27 -16.51
CA LEU A 16 15.16 22.98 -17.82
C LEU A 16 16.69 23.11 -17.76
N GLN A 17 17.21 24.12 -17.06
CA GLN A 17 18.63 24.27 -16.81
C GLN A 17 19.20 23.09 -16.00
N PHE A 18 18.48 22.61 -14.99
CA PHE A 18 18.89 21.44 -14.21
C PHE A 18 19.01 20.18 -15.10
N ILE A 19 18.08 19.97 -16.03
CA ILE A 19 18.16 18.89 -17.02
C ILE A 19 19.36 19.10 -17.97
N HIS A 20 19.64 20.35 -18.32
CA HIS A 20 20.81 20.72 -19.12
C HIS A 20 22.16 20.51 -18.36
N GLU A 21 22.17 20.56 -17.03
CA GLU A 21 23.38 20.29 -16.24
C GLU A 21 23.52 18.80 -15.89
N ASN A 22 22.41 18.06 -15.86
CA ASN A 22 22.38 16.65 -15.49
C ASN A 22 21.82 15.80 -16.65
N PRO A 23 22.54 15.64 -17.79
CA PRO A 23 22.01 15.00 -19.00
C PRO A 23 21.64 13.52 -18.88
N LEU A 24 22.22 12.80 -17.92
CA LEU A 24 22.01 11.36 -17.79
C LEU A 24 20.69 11.09 -17.06
N GLY A 25 19.63 10.92 -17.82
CA GLY A 25 18.29 10.65 -17.31
C GLY A 25 17.98 9.16 -17.20
N LEU A 26 17.11 8.78 -16.27
CA LEU A 26 16.52 7.45 -16.20
C LEU A 26 15.18 7.44 -16.94
N LEU A 27 15.15 6.86 -18.15
CA LEU A 27 13.93 6.70 -18.95
C LEU A 27 13.11 5.50 -18.45
N ILE A 28 11.89 5.74 -18.00
CA ILE A 28 10.99 4.74 -17.45
C ILE A 28 9.74 4.64 -18.35
N THR A 29 9.42 3.42 -18.77
CA THR A 29 8.26 3.12 -19.62
C THR A 29 7.47 1.94 -19.06
N GLY A 30 6.13 2.03 -19.08
CA GLY A 30 5.22 0.93 -18.76
C GLY A 30 4.59 0.34 -20.01
N ILE A 31 5.23 -0.63 -20.64
CA ILE A 31 4.83 -1.17 -21.95
C ILE A 31 4.46 -2.65 -21.81
N PRO A 32 3.23 -3.06 -22.13
CA PRO A 32 2.86 -4.46 -22.14
C PRO A 32 3.65 -5.23 -23.21
N SER A 33 4.43 -6.23 -22.80
CA SER A 33 5.12 -7.17 -23.69
C SER A 33 4.88 -8.60 -23.20
N SER A 34 4.83 -9.55 -24.14
CA SER A 34 4.76 -10.98 -23.82
C SER A 34 6.11 -11.57 -23.43
N VAL A 35 7.20 -10.85 -23.69
CA VAL A 35 8.58 -11.34 -23.53
C VAL A 35 9.37 -10.50 -22.52
N HIS A 36 9.02 -9.23 -22.35
CA HIS A 36 9.72 -8.29 -21.48
C HIS A 36 8.85 -7.79 -20.33
N ASP A 37 9.48 -7.40 -19.23
CA ASP A 37 8.78 -6.86 -18.06
C ASP A 37 7.98 -5.61 -18.42
N PHE A 38 6.85 -5.42 -17.74
CA PHE A 38 5.95 -4.29 -18.00
C PHE A 38 6.62 -2.93 -17.72
N LEU A 39 7.23 -2.77 -16.54
CA LEU A 39 7.99 -1.57 -16.20
C LEU A 39 9.47 -1.80 -16.52
N GLN A 40 10.01 -0.97 -17.41
CA GLN A 40 11.41 -1.01 -17.81
C GLN A 40 12.04 0.35 -17.60
N CYS A 41 13.33 0.35 -17.26
CA CYS A 41 14.09 1.58 -17.11
C CYS A 41 15.50 1.45 -17.71
N THR A 42 15.96 2.51 -18.36
CA THR A 42 17.31 2.60 -18.94
C THR A 42 17.90 3.96 -18.61
N HIS A 43 19.17 4.01 -18.19
CA HIS A 43 19.92 5.26 -18.12
C HIS A 43 20.32 5.70 -19.52
N VAL A 44 19.90 6.90 -19.92
CA VAL A 44 20.06 7.43 -21.27
C VAL A 44 20.55 8.89 -21.20
N PRO A 45 21.62 9.25 -21.91
CA PRO A 45 21.99 10.65 -22.07
C PRO A 45 20.99 11.38 -22.96
N PHE A 46 20.43 12.48 -22.45
CA PHE A 46 19.47 13.31 -23.16
C PHE A 46 20.06 14.66 -23.58
N VAL A 47 19.68 15.09 -24.78
CA VAL A 47 19.84 16.46 -25.26
C VAL A 47 18.49 17.16 -25.11
N LEU A 48 18.47 18.29 -24.41
CA LEU A 48 17.28 19.13 -24.26
C LEU A 48 17.23 20.12 -25.43
N ASP A 49 16.18 20.05 -26.23
CA ASP A 49 15.84 21.10 -27.17
C ASP A 49 14.92 22.11 -26.45
N PRO A 50 15.31 23.40 -26.38
CA PRO A 50 14.51 24.42 -25.74
C PRO A 50 13.19 24.64 -26.50
N PRO A 51 12.15 25.17 -25.84
CA PRO A 51 10.88 25.44 -26.49
C PRO A 51 11.06 26.50 -27.61
N SER A 52 10.35 26.32 -28.72
CA SER A 52 10.24 27.31 -29.79
C SER A 52 8.91 28.06 -29.69
N GLN A 53 8.71 29.14 -30.47
CA GLN A 53 7.49 29.98 -30.35
C GLN A 53 6.16 29.19 -30.46
N ASN A 54 6.16 28.02 -31.12
CA ASN A 54 4.97 27.19 -31.33
C ASN A 54 5.14 25.73 -30.88
N GLU A 55 6.27 25.34 -30.27
CA GLU A 55 6.53 23.94 -29.89
C GLU A 55 7.05 23.82 -28.45
N PRO A 56 6.54 22.86 -27.65
CA PRO A 56 7.04 22.60 -26.31
C PRO A 56 8.50 22.11 -26.35
N ALA A 57 9.19 22.23 -25.22
CA ALA A 57 10.53 21.67 -25.06
C ALA A 57 10.52 20.15 -25.31
N ARG A 58 11.61 19.62 -25.88
CA ARG A 58 11.74 18.20 -26.21
C ARG A 58 13.04 17.61 -25.67
N LEU A 59 13.00 16.33 -25.29
CA LEU A 59 14.20 15.57 -24.96
C LEU A 59 14.51 14.60 -26.09
N ARG A 60 15.73 14.66 -26.63
CA ARG A 60 16.22 13.70 -27.61
C ARG A 60 17.28 12.78 -27.02
N ALA A 61 17.23 11.53 -27.44
CA ALA A 61 18.08 10.45 -27.00
C ALA A 61 18.30 9.42 -28.12
N HIS A 62 19.24 8.52 -27.90
CA HIS A 62 19.32 7.28 -28.66
C HIS A 62 19.65 6.10 -27.73
N ILE A 63 19.16 4.91 -28.09
CA ILE A 63 19.30 3.68 -27.30
C ILE A 63 19.72 2.53 -28.22
N ALA A 64 20.55 1.61 -27.73
CA ALA A 64 20.94 0.41 -28.47
C ALA A 64 19.72 -0.45 -28.85
N LYS A 65 19.66 -0.92 -30.10
CA LYS A 65 18.57 -1.79 -30.61
C LYS A 65 18.40 -3.08 -29.82
N GLN A 66 19.48 -3.58 -29.22
CA GLN A 66 19.44 -4.81 -28.43
C GLN A 66 18.77 -4.63 -27.07
N ASN A 67 18.56 -3.38 -26.61
CA ASN A 67 17.94 -3.09 -25.32
C ASN A 67 16.50 -3.67 -25.27
N PRO A 68 16.16 -4.49 -24.27
CA PRO A 68 14.80 -5.01 -24.08
C PRO A 68 13.70 -3.93 -24.10
N GLN A 69 13.98 -2.74 -23.56
CA GLN A 69 13.03 -1.62 -23.55
C GLN A 69 12.73 -1.13 -24.97
N VAL A 70 13.73 -1.13 -25.85
CA VAL A 70 13.56 -0.82 -27.28
C VAL A 70 12.78 -1.94 -27.98
N LYS A 71 13.05 -3.21 -27.68
CA LYS A 71 12.29 -4.32 -28.25
C LYS A 71 10.81 -4.24 -27.90
N ALA A 72 10.49 -3.98 -26.64
CA ALA A 72 9.11 -3.78 -26.19
C ALA A 72 8.44 -2.57 -26.87
N LEU A 73 9.15 -1.44 -27.00
CA LEU A 73 8.66 -0.27 -27.74
C LEU A 73 8.31 -0.60 -29.19
N LEU A 74 9.15 -1.35 -29.88
CA LEU A 74 8.93 -1.73 -31.28
C LEU A 74 7.80 -2.75 -31.44
N GLU A 75 7.63 -3.69 -30.51
CA GLU A 75 6.50 -4.62 -30.49
C GLU A 75 5.16 -3.88 -30.47
N THR A 76 5.03 -2.86 -29.61
CA THR A 76 3.83 -2.02 -29.54
C THR A 76 3.64 -1.19 -30.80
N ALA A 77 4.71 -0.57 -31.31
CA ALA A 77 4.70 0.23 -32.53
C ALA A 77 4.18 -0.54 -33.76
N THR A 78 4.52 -1.83 -33.87
CA THR A 78 4.11 -2.65 -35.02
C THR A 78 2.63 -3.03 -35.04
N LYS A 79 1.92 -2.93 -33.90
CA LYS A 79 0.49 -3.30 -33.79
C LYS A 79 -0.48 -2.19 -34.21
N ASP A 80 -0.03 -0.93 -34.24
CA ASP A 80 -0.87 0.26 -34.46
C ASP A 80 -0.75 0.88 -35.87
N THR A 81 -0.25 0.15 -36.87
CA THR A 81 0.03 0.74 -38.20
C THR A 81 -1.17 0.74 -39.16
N ASP A 82 -1.98 1.80 -39.05
CA ASP A 82 -2.56 2.50 -40.20
C ASP A 82 -2.01 3.94 -40.17
N THR A 83 -0.95 4.26 -40.92
CA THR A 83 -0.68 5.59 -41.54
C THR A 83 0.75 5.76 -42.07
N ASN A 84 0.85 6.48 -43.19
CA ASN A 84 2.06 6.83 -43.96
C ASN A 84 3.01 7.86 -43.27
N ASN A 85 3.09 7.92 -41.93
CA ASN A 85 3.86 8.96 -41.24
C ASN A 85 5.29 8.52 -40.87
N SER A 86 6.17 9.51 -40.66
CA SER A 86 7.63 9.29 -40.64
C SER A 86 8.24 9.03 -39.27
N ALA A 87 7.70 9.71 -38.25
CA ALA A 87 7.77 9.29 -36.87
C ALA A 87 6.55 8.42 -36.58
N LEU A 88 6.75 7.21 -36.04
CA LEU A 88 5.65 6.51 -35.38
C LEU A 88 5.45 7.17 -34.02
N GLU A 89 4.33 7.86 -33.86
CA GLU A 89 3.84 8.32 -32.57
C GLU A 89 3.34 7.08 -31.82
N ILE A 90 4.23 6.43 -31.06
CA ILE A 90 3.94 5.11 -30.46
C ILE A 90 2.93 5.24 -29.33
N LEU A 91 2.71 6.44 -28.78
CA LEU A 91 1.90 6.65 -27.60
C LEU A 91 0.92 7.81 -27.86
N THR A 92 -0.31 7.47 -28.23
CA THR A 92 -1.44 8.40 -28.08
C THR A 92 -1.60 8.78 -26.59
N HIS A 93 -2.36 9.85 -26.29
CA HIS A 93 -2.51 10.49 -24.97
C HIS A 93 -2.75 9.58 -23.73
N ALA A 94 -2.94 8.26 -23.89
CA ALA A 94 -3.17 7.28 -22.83
C ALA A 94 -1.90 6.62 -22.24
N GLN A 95 -0.69 6.90 -22.75
CA GLN A 95 0.54 6.21 -22.32
C GLN A 95 1.74 7.19 -22.17
N GLU A 96 1.76 8.00 -21.11
CA GLU A 96 2.87 8.91 -20.80
C GLU A 96 4.15 8.14 -20.37
N VAL A 97 5.33 8.67 -20.67
CA VAL A 97 6.63 8.17 -20.15
C VAL A 97 7.14 9.06 -19.01
N LEU A 98 8.03 8.53 -18.17
CA LEU A 98 8.68 9.29 -17.09
C LEU A 98 10.20 9.28 -17.31
N VAL A 99 10.84 10.45 -17.30
CA VAL A 99 12.29 10.60 -17.21
C VAL A 99 12.67 11.24 -15.88
N VAL A 100 13.62 10.66 -15.17
CA VAL A 100 14.14 11.21 -13.90
C VAL A 100 15.58 11.67 -14.10
N PHE A 101 15.83 12.95 -13.85
CA PHE A 101 17.16 13.53 -13.78
C PHE A 101 17.52 13.79 -12.32
N THR A 102 18.71 13.36 -11.89
CA THR A 102 19.17 13.51 -10.50
C THR A 102 20.43 14.35 -10.48
N GLY A 103 20.55 15.21 -9.46
CA GLY A 103 21.71 16.07 -9.29
C GLY A 103 22.97 15.25 -9.02
N SER A 104 24.08 15.67 -9.64
CA SER A 104 25.40 15.09 -9.44
C SER A 104 25.82 15.04 -7.96
N HIS A 105 25.39 16.03 -7.17
CA HIS A 105 25.72 16.14 -5.76
C HIS A 105 24.49 15.88 -4.88
N HIS A 106 24.59 14.82 -4.08
CA HIS A 106 23.61 14.44 -3.08
C HIS A 106 24.35 13.74 -1.94
N HIS A 107 23.87 13.89 -0.70
CA HIS A 107 24.55 13.29 0.44
C HIS A 107 23.61 13.05 1.62
N TYR A 108 23.95 12.04 2.42
CA TYR A 108 23.37 11.82 3.73
C TYR A 108 23.68 12.98 4.69
N VAL A 109 22.66 13.53 5.34
CA VAL A 109 22.75 14.53 6.39
C VAL A 109 22.67 13.82 7.74
N THR A 110 23.77 13.83 8.48
CA THR A 110 23.81 13.26 9.83
C THR A 110 23.12 14.18 10.84
N PRO A 111 22.37 13.64 11.81
CA PRO A 111 21.83 14.44 12.90
C PRO A 111 22.88 15.18 13.73
N LYS A 112 24.16 14.78 13.64
CA LYS A 112 25.27 15.50 14.28
C LYS A 112 25.45 16.93 13.76
N PHE A 113 24.98 17.25 12.55
CA PHE A 113 25.06 18.58 11.98
C PHE A 113 24.02 19.56 12.55
N TYR A 114 22.98 19.07 13.21
CA TYR A 114 21.94 19.93 13.78
C TYR A 114 22.41 20.52 15.12
N THR A 115 22.97 21.72 15.09
CA THR A 115 23.58 22.36 16.26
C THR A 115 22.60 23.06 17.20
N GLN A 116 21.33 23.20 16.80
CA GLN A 116 20.29 23.86 17.60
C GLN A 116 19.25 22.85 18.12
N THR A 117 18.57 22.11 17.25
CA THR A 117 17.45 21.24 17.68
C THR A 117 17.92 19.99 18.44
N LYS A 118 19.11 19.48 18.12
CA LYS A 118 19.64 18.28 18.78
C LYS A 118 20.02 18.53 20.25
N PRO A 119 20.78 19.58 20.62
CA PRO A 119 20.99 19.92 22.03
C PRO A 119 19.70 20.30 22.77
N ASP A 120 18.77 21.01 22.13
CA ASP A 120 17.53 21.47 22.76
C ASP A 120 16.57 20.31 23.12
N THR A 121 16.32 19.42 22.16
CA THR A 121 15.22 18.43 22.29
C THR A 121 15.64 16.99 22.01
N GLY A 122 16.77 16.77 21.35
CA GLY A 122 17.18 15.46 20.82
C GLY A 122 16.28 14.90 19.71
N LYS A 123 15.19 15.57 19.34
CA LYS A 123 14.19 15.11 18.35
C LYS A 123 14.63 15.44 16.92
N VAL A 124 15.74 14.85 16.52
CA VAL A 124 16.28 14.99 15.17
C VAL A 124 16.42 13.64 14.49
N VAL A 125 16.23 13.59 13.18
CA VAL A 125 16.32 12.37 12.39
C VAL A 125 17.30 12.54 11.23
N PRO A 126 18.00 11.46 10.83
CA PRO A 126 18.88 11.53 9.68
C PRO A 126 18.08 11.73 8.39
N THR A 127 18.70 12.36 7.39
CA THR A 127 18.04 12.55 6.10
C THR A 127 19.02 12.55 4.92
N TRP A 128 18.54 12.83 3.72
CA TRP A 128 19.35 13.05 2.53
C TRP A 128 19.04 14.42 1.95
N ASN A 129 20.08 15.14 1.57
CA ASN A 129 19.99 16.30 0.71
C ASN A 129 20.25 15.87 -0.73
N TYR A 130 19.36 16.25 -1.64
CA TYR A 130 19.41 15.91 -3.06
C TYR A 130 18.53 16.84 -3.88
N ALA A 131 18.82 16.93 -5.17
CA ALA A 131 17.97 17.59 -6.16
C ALA A 131 17.59 16.59 -7.26
N ALA A 132 16.35 16.65 -7.74
CA ALA A 132 15.86 15.81 -8.84
C ALA A 132 14.73 16.47 -9.62
N VAL A 133 14.67 16.19 -10.92
CA VAL A 133 13.62 16.64 -11.84
C VAL A 133 12.94 15.43 -12.48
N GLN A 134 11.61 15.40 -12.45
CA GLN A 134 10.77 14.43 -13.15
C GLN A 134 10.13 15.08 -14.37
N VAL A 135 10.31 14.47 -15.53
CA VAL A 135 9.69 14.86 -16.79
C VAL A 135 8.69 13.79 -17.19
N TYR A 136 7.43 14.20 -17.40
CA TYR A 136 6.39 13.38 -18.01
C TYR A 136 6.17 13.86 -19.44
N GLY A 137 6.06 12.94 -20.38
CA GLY A 137 5.95 13.31 -21.79
C GLY A 137 5.43 12.22 -22.70
N LYS A 138 5.20 12.58 -23.96
CA LYS A 138 4.85 11.64 -25.03
C LYS A 138 6.11 11.21 -25.77
N LEU A 139 6.25 9.92 -26.03
CA LEU A 139 7.45 9.33 -26.62
C LEU A 139 7.23 8.97 -28.10
N SER A 140 8.13 9.44 -28.95
CA SER A 140 8.26 9.06 -30.36
C SER A 140 9.57 8.31 -30.59
N VAL A 141 9.55 7.33 -31.50
CA VAL A 141 10.70 6.45 -31.73
C VAL A 141 11.08 6.42 -33.21
N TYR A 142 12.36 6.65 -33.48
CA TYR A 142 12.97 6.69 -34.81
C TYR A 142 13.85 5.46 -35.01
N TYR A 143 13.32 4.40 -35.63
CA TYR A 143 13.93 3.07 -35.63
C TYR A 143 14.38 2.57 -37.01
N ASP A 144 13.75 3.04 -38.09
CA ASP A 144 14.10 2.61 -39.45
C ASP A 144 15.24 3.46 -40.00
N SER A 145 16.46 2.95 -39.86
CA SER A 145 17.70 3.56 -40.33
C SER A 145 17.79 3.68 -41.87
N ARG A 146 16.83 3.12 -42.63
CA ARG A 146 16.77 3.31 -44.10
C ARG A 146 16.06 4.61 -44.48
N ARG A 147 15.30 5.21 -43.55
CA ARG A 147 14.60 6.46 -43.81
C ARG A 147 15.52 7.65 -43.59
N ALA A 148 15.42 8.64 -44.48
CA ALA A 148 16.26 9.83 -44.43
C ALA A 148 16.01 10.69 -43.17
N ASP A 149 14.77 10.73 -42.68
CA ASP A 149 14.39 11.47 -41.48
C ASP A 149 14.96 10.84 -40.20
N THR A 150 14.91 9.51 -40.06
CA THR A 150 15.58 8.78 -38.96
C THR A 150 17.08 9.03 -38.98
N GLY A 151 17.71 8.97 -40.15
CA GLY A 151 19.15 9.24 -40.31
C GLY A 151 19.52 10.67 -39.88
N ALA A 152 18.72 11.66 -40.32
CA ALA A 152 18.92 13.06 -39.93
C ALA A 152 18.73 13.28 -38.42
N PHE A 153 17.71 12.68 -37.82
CA PHE A 153 17.47 12.72 -36.38
C PHE A 153 18.65 12.16 -35.58
N LEU A 154 19.10 10.94 -35.92
CA LEU A 154 20.21 10.28 -35.24
C LEU A 154 21.53 11.05 -35.41
N ALA A 155 21.81 11.57 -36.61
CA ALA A 155 22.99 12.37 -36.87
C ALA A 155 23.01 13.66 -36.03
N LYS A 156 21.88 14.38 -35.96
CA LYS A 156 21.73 15.56 -35.09
C LYS A 156 21.91 15.17 -33.62
N GLN A 157 21.26 14.09 -33.17
CA GLN A 157 21.37 13.63 -31.79
C GLN A 157 22.79 13.29 -31.37
N MET A 158 23.54 12.56 -32.20
CA MET A 158 24.92 12.20 -31.86
C MET A 158 25.83 13.43 -31.86
N ARG A 159 25.71 14.33 -32.83
CA ARG A 159 26.51 15.56 -32.87
C ARG A 159 26.25 16.44 -31.65
N ASP A 160 24.99 16.74 -31.36
CA ASP A 160 24.64 17.64 -30.25
C ASP A 160 25.04 17.05 -28.89
N LEU A 161 24.89 15.73 -28.73
CA LEU A 161 25.31 15.04 -27.50
C LEU A 161 26.84 15.03 -27.36
N SER A 162 27.57 14.73 -28.44
CA SER A 162 29.04 14.74 -28.46
C SER A 162 29.56 16.13 -28.12
N GLU A 163 29.07 17.15 -28.82
CA GLU A 163 29.47 18.55 -28.60
C GLU A 163 29.25 18.98 -27.14
N ARG A 164 28.09 18.63 -26.57
CA ARG A 164 27.78 18.95 -25.17
C ARG A 164 28.70 18.23 -24.19
N CYS A 165 28.95 16.94 -24.38
CA CYS A 165 29.81 16.17 -23.49
C CYS A 165 31.27 16.63 -23.59
N GLU A 166 31.79 16.80 -24.80
CA GLU A 166 33.19 17.18 -25.04
C GLU A 166 33.47 18.61 -24.56
N ARG A 167 32.63 19.58 -24.91
CA ARG A 167 32.85 20.98 -24.49
C ARG A 167 32.36 21.27 -23.09
N GLY A 168 31.15 20.82 -22.75
CA GLY A 168 30.47 21.18 -21.51
C GLY A 168 30.94 20.39 -20.29
N ILE A 169 31.15 19.07 -20.44
CA ILE A 169 31.54 18.19 -19.33
C ILE A 169 33.05 18.01 -19.28
N MET A 170 33.67 17.63 -20.41
CA MET A 170 35.12 17.38 -20.47
C MET A 170 35.93 18.67 -20.62
N GLY A 171 35.31 19.77 -21.06
CA GLY A 171 35.97 21.06 -21.19
C GLY A 171 36.90 21.19 -22.39
N PHE A 172 36.82 20.29 -23.38
CA PHE A 172 37.63 20.31 -24.61
C PHE A 172 37.09 21.37 -25.56
N THR A 173 37.61 22.60 -25.44
CA THR A 173 37.11 23.75 -26.21
C THR A 173 38.02 24.16 -27.37
N GLY A 174 39.28 23.69 -27.39
CA GLY A 174 40.32 24.17 -28.30
C GLY A 174 40.87 25.56 -27.95
N GLU A 175 40.35 26.19 -26.89
CA GLU A 175 40.70 27.54 -26.45
C GLU A 175 41.52 27.50 -25.15
N GLY A 176 42.38 28.50 -24.95
CA GLY A 176 43.13 28.64 -23.69
C GLY A 176 44.11 27.50 -23.40
N GLY A 177 44.63 26.82 -24.44
CA GLY A 177 45.57 25.71 -24.32
C GLY A 177 44.92 24.33 -24.08
N ARG A 178 43.58 24.24 -24.12
CA ARG A 178 42.86 22.96 -24.03
C ARG A 178 42.80 22.27 -25.39
N ALA A 179 42.71 20.94 -25.40
CA ALA A 179 42.47 20.17 -26.61
C ALA A 179 41.11 20.54 -27.24
N GLY A 180 41.01 20.42 -28.56
CA GLY A 180 39.72 20.56 -29.28
C GLY A 180 38.77 19.40 -28.97
N PRO A 181 37.46 19.59 -29.10
CA PRO A 181 36.48 18.53 -28.87
C PRO A 181 36.60 17.45 -29.95
N TRP A 182 36.30 16.20 -29.59
CA TRP A 182 36.04 15.17 -30.58
C TRP A 182 34.68 15.39 -31.26
N THR A 183 34.67 15.33 -32.59
CA THR A 183 33.45 15.44 -33.41
C THR A 183 33.08 14.08 -33.98
N VAL A 184 31.79 13.87 -34.25
CA VAL A 184 31.32 12.60 -34.82
C VAL A 184 32.01 12.32 -36.16
N GLU A 185 32.29 13.38 -36.93
CA GLU A 185 32.96 13.36 -38.21
C GLU A 185 34.46 12.99 -38.14
N ASP A 186 35.07 12.94 -36.96
CA ASP A 186 36.43 12.40 -36.77
C ASP A 186 36.47 10.86 -36.93
N ALA A 187 35.32 10.19 -36.85
CA ALA A 187 35.20 8.77 -37.18
C ALA A 187 34.99 8.54 -38.69
N PRO A 188 35.45 7.41 -39.27
CA PRO A 188 35.20 7.09 -40.66
C PRO A 188 33.70 7.02 -41.00
N GLU A 189 33.27 7.65 -42.10
CA GLU A 189 31.86 7.73 -42.51
C GLU A 189 31.15 6.36 -42.51
N ARG A 190 31.77 5.35 -43.12
CA ARG A 190 31.24 3.97 -43.15
C ARG A 190 31.07 3.37 -41.75
N TYR A 191 31.92 3.75 -40.80
CA TYR A 191 31.80 3.29 -39.41
C TYR A 191 30.61 3.95 -38.71
N ILE A 192 30.42 5.27 -38.92
CA ILE A 192 29.26 6.01 -38.40
C ILE A 192 27.96 5.40 -38.90
N GLU A 193 27.85 5.15 -40.22
CA GLU A 193 26.66 4.52 -40.82
C GLU A 193 26.34 3.15 -40.21
N LEU A 194 27.37 2.31 -39.98
CA LEU A 194 27.21 0.99 -39.38
C LEU A 194 26.76 1.08 -37.91
N MET A 195 27.30 2.03 -37.14
CA MET A 195 26.91 2.23 -35.74
C MET A 195 25.50 2.81 -35.61
N GLN A 196 25.11 3.75 -36.49
CA GLN A 196 23.75 4.29 -36.54
C GLN A 196 22.70 3.20 -36.75
N ARG A 197 22.99 2.16 -37.54
CA ARG A 197 22.08 1.03 -37.75
C ARG A 197 21.81 0.22 -36.49
N ASN A 198 22.66 0.31 -35.46
CA ASN A 198 22.54 -0.43 -34.21
C ASN A 198 21.86 0.35 -33.08
N ILE A 199 21.43 1.58 -33.33
CA ILE A 199 20.73 2.42 -32.36
C ILE A 199 19.35 2.84 -32.87
N VAL A 200 18.50 3.27 -31.95
CA VAL A 200 17.16 3.80 -32.18
C VAL A 200 17.09 5.19 -31.56
N GLY A 201 16.55 6.15 -32.30
CA GLY A 201 16.31 7.50 -31.80
C GLY A 201 15.05 7.55 -30.96
N VAL A 202 15.09 8.34 -29.89
CA VAL A 202 13.99 8.55 -28.97
C VAL A 202 13.78 10.05 -28.80
N GLU A 203 12.54 10.51 -28.95
CA GLU A 203 12.13 11.88 -28.67
C GLU A 203 11.00 11.89 -27.66
N ILE A 204 11.05 12.82 -26.71
CA ILE A 204 10.02 13.01 -25.70
C ILE A 204 9.54 14.45 -25.74
N GLU A 205 8.28 14.65 -26.09
CA GLU A 205 7.58 15.91 -25.93
C GLU A 205 7.26 16.14 -24.45
N ILE A 206 7.80 17.20 -23.84
CA ILE A 206 7.60 17.47 -22.41
C ILE A 206 6.16 17.96 -22.17
N CYS A 207 5.36 17.15 -21.48
CA CYS A 207 4.00 17.51 -21.05
C CYS A 207 3.99 18.15 -19.66
N LYS A 208 4.84 17.66 -18.75
CA LYS A 208 4.92 18.13 -17.36
C LYS A 208 6.34 17.98 -16.83
N VAL A 209 6.81 18.99 -16.09
CA VAL A 209 8.08 18.95 -15.37
C VAL A 209 7.86 19.25 -13.89
N GLU A 210 8.43 18.44 -13.00
CA GLU A 210 8.36 18.62 -11.54
C GLU A 210 9.76 18.58 -10.95
N GLY A 211 10.15 19.60 -10.17
CA GLY A 211 11.44 19.62 -9.49
C GLY A 211 11.34 19.54 -7.97
N LYS A 212 12.27 18.80 -7.38
CA LYS A 212 12.48 18.77 -5.93
C LYS A 212 13.93 19.09 -5.61
N VAL A 213 14.13 20.10 -4.79
CA VAL A 213 15.42 20.47 -4.22
C VAL A 213 15.28 20.38 -2.71
N LYS A 214 15.90 19.38 -2.09
CA LYS A 214 15.94 19.22 -0.64
C LYS A 214 17.38 19.44 -0.18
N MET A 215 17.64 20.59 0.41
CA MET A 215 18.93 21.05 0.91
C MET A 215 18.81 21.57 2.35
N SER A 216 17.99 20.89 3.17
CA SER A 216 17.74 21.24 4.59
C SER A 216 17.19 22.65 4.83
N GLN A 217 16.59 23.28 3.82
CA GLN A 217 16.06 24.65 3.92
C GLN A 217 14.84 24.77 4.86
N GLU A 218 14.21 23.65 5.23
CA GLU A 218 13.12 23.60 6.21
C GLU A 218 13.60 23.67 7.67
N MET A 219 14.90 23.51 7.90
CA MET A 219 15.49 23.48 9.23
C MET A 219 15.62 24.88 9.82
N ARG A 220 15.66 24.96 11.15
CA ARG A 220 15.94 26.22 11.85
C ARG A 220 17.29 26.77 11.41
N LYS A 221 17.46 28.08 11.43
CA LYS A 221 18.70 28.76 11.02
C LYS A 221 19.95 28.12 11.63
N GLY A 222 19.97 27.87 12.94
CA GLY A 222 21.12 27.27 13.61
C GLY A 222 21.42 25.83 13.19
N ASP A 223 20.40 25.06 12.79
CA ASP A 223 20.60 23.70 12.25
C ASP A 223 21.04 23.73 10.80
N ARG A 224 20.49 24.64 9.99
CA ARG A 224 20.90 24.84 8.60
C ARG A 224 22.37 25.27 8.51
N GLU A 225 22.78 26.24 9.32
CA GLU A 225 24.19 26.65 9.44
C GLU A 225 25.09 25.49 9.87
N GLY A 226 24.60 24.64 10.78
CA GLY A 226 25.33 23.44 11.20
C GLY A 226 25.49 22.41 10.07
N VAL A 227 24.48 22.27 9.20
CA VAL A 227 24.56 21.45 7.98
C VAL A 227 25.56 22.03 6.97
N VAL A 228 25.51 23.34 6.71
CA VAL A 228 26.47 24.02 5.82
C VAL A 228 27.91 23.82 6.31
N ARG A 229 28.17 24.09 7.59
CA ARG A 229 29.50 23.88 8.21
C ARG A 229 29.93 22.42 8.15
N GLY A 230 29.04 21.49 8.51
CA GLY A 230 29.34 20.07 8.52
C GLY A 230 29.75 19.54 7.14
N PHE A 231 29.10 20.01 6.06
CA PHE A 231 29.49 19.65 4.70
C PHE A 231 30.76 20.36 4.22
N ALA A 232 30.99 21.61 4.62
CA ALA A 232 32.23 22.32 4.33
C ALA A 232 33.44 21.62 4.98
N GLU A 233 33.30 21.17 6.24
CA GLU A 233 34.32 20.43 6.99
C GLU A 233 34.56 19.02 6.45
N LEU A 234 33.52 18.36 5.93
CA LEU A 234 33.65 17.04 5.29
C LEU A 234 34.61 17.09 4.09
N GLY A 235 34.70 18.24 3.42
CA GLY A 235 35.57 18.45 2.28
C GLY A 235 35.19 17.59 1.07
N GLY A 236 36.10 17.52 0.09
CA GLY A 236 35.83 16.88 -1.20
C GLY A 236 34.87 17.68 -2.09
N GLU A 237 34.73 17.25 -3.35
CA GLU A 237 33.91 17.93 -4.35
C GLU A 237 32.42 17.93 -3.96
N THR A 238 31.88 16.77 -3.56
CA THR A 238 30.48 16.64 -3.14
C THR A 238 30.18 17.40 -1.84
N GLY A 239 31.10 17.40 -0.86
CA GLY A 239 30.88 18.13 0.40
C GLY A 239 30.80 19.65 0.16
N LYS A 240 31.70 20.19 -0.67
CA LYS A 240 31.68 21.61 -1.06
C LYS A 240 30.41 21.97 -1.82
N ALA A 241 30.07 21.22 -2.87
CA ALA A 241 28.89 21.51 -3.68
C ALA A 241 27.58 21.41 -2.87
N VAL A 242 27.43 20.40 -2.01
CA VAL A 242 26.24 20.30 -1.14
C VAL A 242 26.21 21.41 -0.08
N SER A 243 27.37 21.84 0.44
CA SER A 243 27.47 22.97 1.38
C SER A 243 26.98 24.27 0.72
N GLU A 244 27.46 24.59 -0.49
CA GLU A 244 27.07 25.77 -1.27
C GLU A 244 25.56 25.75 -1.56
N LEU A 245 25.01 24.62 -2.04
CA LEU A 245 23.58 24.47 -2.30
C LEU A 245 22.72 24.59 -1.02
N CYS A 246 23.25 24.24 0.16
CA CYS A 246 22.57 24.44 1.44
C CYS A 246 22.60 25.91 1.90
N ASP A 247 23.55 26.70 1.43
CA ASP A 247 23.75 28.12 1.80
C ASP A 247 22.95 29.08 0.93
N GLU A 248 22.45 28.63 -0.24
CA GLU A 248 21.57 29.42 -1.11
C GLU A 248 20.28 29.85 -0.38
N GLU A 249 20.21 31.10 0.10
CA GLU A 249 18.96 31.69 0.57
C GLU A 249 18.06 31.99 -0.63
N LYS A 250 16.77 31.58 -0.58
CA LYS A 250 15.79 32.06 -1.56
C LYS A 250 15.76 33.60 -1.51
N PRO A 251 15.94 34.31 -2.64
CA PRO A 251 16.15 35.75 -2.60
C PRO A 251 14.96 36.50 -2.00
N ALA A 252 15.23 37.39 -1.04
CA ALA A 252 14.28 38.39 -0.58
C ALA A 252 14.22 39.55 -1.60
N CYS A 253 13.03 40.02 -1.96
CA CYS A 253 12.94 41.17 -2.87
C CYS A 253 13.52 42.45 -2.23
N GLY A 254 14.15 43.32 -3.03
CA GLY A 254 14.83 44.54 -2.55
C GLY A 254 13.95 45.57 -1.81
N THR A 255 12.63 45.40 -1.82
CA THR A 255 11.69 46.20 -1.02
C THR A 255 11.54 45.65 0.40
N CYS A 256 11.49 44.33 0.58
CA CYS A 256 11.43 43.68 1.90
C CYS A 256 12.75 43.84 2.66
N VAL A 257 13.88 43.80 1.95
CA VAL A 257 15.21 44.10 2.51
C VAL A 257 15.30 45.54 3.01
N ARG A 258 14.70 46.51 2.28
CA ARG A 258 14.64 47.91 2.73
C ARG A 258 13.69 48.16 3.90
N LEU A 259 12.63 47.35 4.04
CA LEU A 259 11.58 47.54 5.04
C LEU A 259 11.73 46.64 6.27
N GLY A 260 12.70 45.72 6.30
CA GLY A 260 12.95 44.82 7.43
C GLY A 260 11.82 43.83 7.72
N LYS A 261 11.11 43.35 6.69
CA LYS A 261 9.95 42.44 6.83
C LYS A 261 10.16 41.11 6.10
N GLU A 262 9.56 40.04 6.61
CA GLU A 262 9.45 38.74 5.93
C GLU A 262 8.51 38.83 4.72
N CYS A 263 8.88 38.17 3.62
CA CYS A 263 8.21 38.31 2.33
C CYS A 263 7.11 37.25 2.16
N GLU A 264 5.84 37.64 2.26
CA GLU A 264 4.70 36.81 1.83
C GLU A 264 4.42 37.02 0.33
N TYR A 265 4.25 35.91 -0.39
CA TYR A 265 4.16 35.86 -1.84
C TYR A 265 2.77 36.30 -2.35
N LEU A 266 2.70 37.47 -3.00
CA LEU A 266 1.56 37.87 -3.85
C LEU A 266 2.07 38.07 -5.27
N LYS A 267 1.60 37.25 -6.21
CA LYS A 267 1.89 37.37 -7.65
C LYS A 267 1.13 38.56 -8.24
N PRO A 268 1.84 39.54 -8.81
CA PRO A 268 1.41 40.01 -10.12
C PRO A 268 2.59 40.15 -11.09
N GLY A 269 2.36 39.75 -12.33
CA GLY A 269 3.35 39.78 -13.39
C GLY A 269 3.71 41.20 -13.84
N LEU A 270 4.92 41.34 -14.39
CA LEU A 270 5.23 42.10 -15.61
C LEU A 270 6.72 41.96 -15.99
N LYS A 271 6.99 42.33 -17.25
CA LYS A 271 8.07 41.92 -18.16
C LYS A 271 9.46 42.49 -17.84
N PHE A 272 10.50 41.70 -18.09
CA PHE A 272 11.91 42.09 -18.01
C PHE A 272 12.43 42.76 -19.28
N GLN A 273 13.29 43.77 -19.11
CA GLN A 273 14.27 44.22 -20.10
C GLN A 273 15.67 43.83 -19.60
N ILE A 274 16.48 43.29 -20.50
CA ILE A 274 17.85 42.80 -20.24
C ILE A 274 18.85 43.94 -20.48
N VAL A 275 19.81 44.13 -19.58
CA VAL A 275 21.05 44.87 -19.85
C VAL A 275 22.25 44.05 -19.36
N THR A 276 23.17 43.76 -20.28
CA THR A 276 24.40 42.98 -20.09
C THR A 276 25.56 43.85 -19.60
N GLY A 277 26.50 43.29 -18.82
CA GLY A 277 27.82 43.95 -18.63
C GLY A 277 28.74 43.46 -17.50
N GLN A 278 29.59 42.47 -17.84
CA GLN A 278 31.04 42.38 -17.56
C GLN A 278 31.63 42.06 -16.16
N SER A 279 32.70 41.26 -16.28
CA SER A 279 33.59 40.62 -15.31
C SER A 279 34.78 41.50 -14.91
N SER A 280 35.33 41.28 -13.71
CA SER A 280 36.77 41.48 -13.47
C SER A 280 37.31 40.61 -12.32
N ARG A 281 38.38 39.86 -12.64
CA ARG A 281 39.24 39.03 -11.78
C ARG A 281 40.16 39.85 -10.86
N SER A 282 40.67 39.25 -9.77
CA SER A 282 42.13 39.06 -9.54
C SER A 282 42.49 38.24 -8.26
N PRO A 283 43.69 37.63 -8.17
CA PRO A 283 44.07 36.51 -7.26
C PRO A 283 45.28 36.79 -6.32
N SER A 284 45.55 35.87 -5.36
CA SER A 284 46.86 35.55 -4.67
C SER A 284 46.55 34.86 -3.31
N GLU A 285 47.31 33.94 -2.68
CA GLU A 285 48.70 33.46 -2.78
C GLU A 285 48.90 32.20 -1.88
N ASP A 286 50.08 31.59 -2.00
CA ASP A 286 50.57 30.26 -1.58
C ASP A 286 50.72 29.93 -0.07
N GLY A 287 50.86 28.62 0.23
CA GLY A 287 51.61 28.11 1.40
C GLY A 287 51.32 26.66 1.82
N ALA A 288 52.28 25.75 1.63
CA ALA A 288 52.31 24.36 2.13
C ALA A 288 53.61 24.11 2.97
N PRO A 289 53.92 22.89 3.46
CA PRO A 289 53.31 22.13 4.56
C PRO A 289 54.36 21.60 5.60
N SER A 290 53.96 20.85 6.63
CA SER A 290 54.90 20.02 7.43
C SER A 290 54.28 18.74 8.04
N ASN A 291 55.11 17.69 8.09
CA ASN A 291 54.86 16.25 8.28
C ASN A 291 54.78 15.70 9.73
N ALA A 292 54.41 14.40 9.80
CA ALA A 292 54.86 13.31 10.71
C ALA A 292 53.84 12.87 11.79
N THR A 293 53.62 11.58 12.18
CA THR A 293 54.21 10.26 11.89
C THR A 293 53.23 9.16 12.37
N ALA A 294 53.33 7.93 11.85
CA ALA A 294 52.57 6.74 12.27
C ALA A 294 53.43 5.75 13.10
N GLN A 295 52.79 4.89 13.91
CA GLN A 295 53.41 3.67 14.44
C GLN A 295 52.36 2.59 14.81
N GLU A 296 52.50 1.42 14.19
CA GLU A 296 51.88 0.12 14.53
C GLU A 296 52.79 -0.69 15.45
N LEU A 297 52.25 -1.70 16.16
CA LEU A 297 52.97 -2.90 16.62
C LEU A 297 52.02 -4.10 16.79
N ALA A 298 52.50 -5.29 16.43
CA ALA A 298 51.79 -6.56 16.28
C ALA A 298 52.42 -7.70 17.12
N GLY A 299 51.71 -8.85 17.18
CA GLY A 299 52.23 -10.21 17.46
C GLY A 299 51.79 -10.85 18.81
N ASP A 300 51.69 -12.18 19.01
CA ASP A 300 51.65 -13.37 18.13
C ASP A 300 51.28 -14.64 18.98
N GLN A 301 50.84 -15.73 18.33
CA GLN A 301 50.93 -17.21 18.59
C GLN A 301 50.36 -18.05 19.80
N ALA A 302 49.48 -19.02 19.45
CA ALA A 302 49.49 -20.51 19.54
C ALA A 302 49.38 -21.43 20.82
N SER A 303 48.27 -22.22 20.86
CA SER A 303 48.14 -23.72 21.00
C SER A 303 47.84 -24.51 22.33
N SER A 304 46.82 -25.39 22.22
CA SER A 304 46.67 -26.79 22.74
C SER A 304 45.81 -27.17 23.99
N ILE A 305 44.76 -27.97 23.71
CA ILE A 305 44.28 -29.27 24.31
C ILE A 305 43.48 -29.35 25.65
N GLN A 306 42.20 -29.77 25.47
CA GLN A 306 41.31 -30.73 26.18
C GLN A 306 40.95 -30.64 27.68
N ASN A 307 39.63 -30.40 27.89
CA ASN A 307 38.62 -31.20 28.63
C ASN A 307 38.86 -31.61 30.10
N GLU A 308 38.15 -30.96 31.04
CA GLU A 308 37.15 -31.62 31.91
C GLU A 308 36.31 -30.62 32.72
N GLN A 309 35.11 -31.05 33.06
CA GLN A 309 33.94 -30.28 33.46
C GLN A 309 34.01 -29.70 34.89
N ARG A 310 33.62 -28.42 35.05
CA ARG A 310 32.44 -28.00 35.86
C ARG A 310 32.28 -26.48 35.92
N LEU A 311 31.04 -26.06 35.65
CA LEU A 311 30.38 -24.85 36.15
C LEU A 311 31.13 -23.52 35.98
N ARG A 312 31.02 -22.93 34.79
CA ARG A 312 31.03 -21.48 34.66
C ARG A 312 29.83 -21.03 33.86
N ILE A 313 29.01 -20.22 34.52
CA ILE A 313 27.96 -19.36 33.99
C ILE A 313 28.52 -18.73 32.71
N GLY A 314 28.08 -19.26 31.57
CA GLY A 314 28.72 -19.05 30.29
C GLY A 314 28.27 -17.73 29.68
N THR A 315 29.23 -16.82 29.55
CA THR A 315 29.29 -15.60 28.74
C THR A 315 28.83 -15.72 27.28
N ASN A 316 28.34 -16.90 26.85
CA ASN A 316 27.72 -17.14 25.54
C ASN A 316 26.27 -16.62 25.41
N SER A 317 25.60 -16.28 26.51
CA SER A 317 24.25 -15.67 26.48
C SER A 317 24.29 -14.21 26.02
N LEU A 318 25.28 -13.44 26.49
CA LEU A 318 25.42 -12.02 26.15
C LEU A 318 25.79 -11.81 24.68
N VAL A 319 26.66 -12.65 24.10
CA VAL A 319 27.09 -12.49 22.70
C VAL A 319 25.97 -12.83 21.69
N ARG A 320 25.05 -13.75 22.03
CA ARG A 320 23.84 -13.99 21.20
C ARG A 320 22.79 -12.90 21.38
N SER A 321 22.68 -12.32 22.57
CA SER A 321 21.78 -11.20 22.85
C SER A 321 22.24 -9.87 22.23
N LEU A 322 23.48 -9.79 21.73
CA LEU A 322 24.04 -8.61 21.07
C LEU A 322 23.81 -8.59 19.55
N GLN A 323 23.13 -9.59 18.97
CA GLN A 323 22.76 -9.63 17.55
C GLN A 323 21.36 -9.09 17.25
N THR A 324 20.55 -8.81 18.28
CA THR A 324 19.22 -8.21 18.13
C THR A 324 19.33 -6.70 18.11
N THR A 325 18.83 -6.08 17.04
CA THR A 325 18.71 -4.61 17.01
C THR A 325 17.68 -4.16 18.05
N GLU A 326 17.80 -2.95 18.60
CA GLU A 326 16.77 -2.38 19.50
C GLU A 326 15.35 -2.45 18.90
N ARG A 327 15.28 -2.36 17.58
CA ARG A 327 14.06 -2.51 16.78
C ARG A 327 13.46 -3.92 16.83
N ASP A 328 14.29 -4.96 16.81
CA ASP A 328 13.81 -6.35 16.90
C ASP A 328 13.22 -6.61 18.28
N VAL A 329 13.85 -6.09 19.34
CA VAL A 329 13.35 -6.17 20.72
C VAL A 329 11.98 -5.47 20.79
N PHE A 330 11.88 -4.24 20.28
CA PHE A 330 10.63 -3.49 20.26
C PHE A 330 9.47 -4.27 19.60
N TYR A 331 9.67 -4.80 18.39
CA TYR A 331 8.60 -5.51 17.69
C TYR A 331 8.31 -6.90 18.26
N THR A 332 9.26 -7.52 18.94
CA THR A 332 9.04 -8.78 19.67
C THR A 332 8.26 -8.55 20.96
N THR A 333 8.55 -7.48 21.71
CA THR A 333 7.70 -7.10 22.85
C THR A 333 6.29 -6.71 22.39
N TYR A 334 6.19 -5.93 21.30
CA TYR A 334 4.90 -5.58 20.71
C TYR A 334 4.11 -6.81 20.24
N TRP A 335 4.79 -7.83 19.69
CA TRP A 335 4.19 -9.10 19.33
C TRP A 335 3.44 -9.72 20.52
N GLU A 336 4.13 -9.87 21.64
CA GLU A 336 3.62 -10.51 22.86
C GLU A 336 2.45 -9.72 23.47
N ASP A 337 2.58 -8.39 23.52
CA ASP A 337 1.60 -7.51 24.16
C ASP A 337 0.33 -7.30 23.33
N ARG A 338 0.44 -7.26 21.99
CA ARG A 338 -0.63 -6.73 21.12
C ARG A 338 -1.06 -7.67 20.01
N CYS A 339 -0.14 -8.38 19.34
CA CYS A 339 -0.49 -9.27 18.24
C CYS A 339 -0.93 -10.65 18.73
N LEU A 340 -0.18 -11.23 19.67
CA LEU A 340 -0.40 -12.58 20.17
C LEU A 340 -1.78 -12.76 20.82
N PRO A 341 -2.31 -11.82 21.64
CA PRO A 341 -3.65 -11.93 22.20
C PRO A 341 -4.80 -11.84 21.18
N ALA A 342 -4.53 -11.31 19.98
CA ALA A 342 -5.51 -11.18 18.89
C ALA A 342 -5.46 -12.36 17.90
N LEU A 343 -4.46 -13.25 18.04
CA LEU A 343 -4.24 -14.39 17.17
C LEU A 343 -4.67 -15.70 17.84
N HIS A 344 -4.70 -16.79 17.07
CA HIS A 344 -4.97 -18.11 17.61
C HIS A 344 -3.91 -18.52 18.65
N PRO A 345 -4.28 -19.14 19.79
CA PRO A 345 -3.35 -19.51 20.87
C PRO A 345 -2.16 -20.38 20.45
N VAL A 346 -2.27 -21.08 19.32
CA VAL A 346 -1.17 -21.86 18.72
C VAL A 346 0.12 -21.04 18.57
N PHE A 347 0.00 -19.73 18.32
CA PHE A 347 1.16 -18.86 18.13
C PHE A 347 1.96 -18.58 19.39
N HIS A 348 1.46 -18.94 20.60
CA HIS A 348 2.27 -18.89 21.81
C HIS A 348 3.46 -19.84 21.71
N SER A 349 3.24 -21.02 21.12
CA SER A 349 4.33 -21.97 20.83
C SER A 349 5.29 -21.43 19.76
N THR A 350 4.78 -20.63 18.82
CA THR A 350 5.60 -19.97 17.79
C THR A 350 6.57 -18.94 18.39
N THR A 351 6.15 -18.21 19.44
CA THR A 351 7.04 -17.27 20.15
C THR A 351 8.29 -17.97 20.70
N LEU A 352 8.13 -19.20 21.21
CA LEU A 352 9.25 -20.00 21.74
C LEU A 352 10.26 -20.43 20.66
N LEU A 353 9.85 -20.46 19.39
CA LEU A 353 10.70 -20.86 18.27
C LEU A 353 11.53 -19.69 17.70
N ILE A 354 11.22 -18.45 18.07
CA ILE A 354 11.86 -17.22 17.54
C ILE A 354 13.40 -17.25 17.67
N PRO A 355 14.01 -17.66 18.80
CA PRO A 355 15.47 -17.63 18.94
C PRO A 355 16.21 -18.58 17.99
N ASP A 356 15.58 -19.72 17.67
CA ASP A 356 16.22 -20.82 16.93
C ASP A 356 15.81 -20.86 15.45
N MET A 357 14.73 -20.17 15.07
CA MET A 357 14.17 -20.20 13.70
C MET A 357 14.08 -18.79 13.08
N PRO A 358 15.12 -18.36 12.32
CA PRO A 358 15.16 -17.02 11.72
C PRO A 358 13.98 -16.69 10.79
N ILE A 359 13.44 -17.68 10.08
CA ILE A 359 12.28 -17.50 9.20
C ILE A 359 11.01 -17.13 9.99
N ILE A 360 10.79 -17.76 11.14
CA ILE A 360 9.67 -17.47 12.03
C ILE A 360 9.86 -16.12 12.69
N ARG A 361 11.06 -15.82 13.17
CA ARG A 361 11.40 -14.51 13.72
C ARG A 361 11.07 -13.40 12.73
N ASP A 362 11.58 -13.52 11.50
CA ASP A 362 11.35 -12.49 10.48
C ASP A 362 9.86 -12.37 10.12
N ALA A 363 9.09 -13.48 10.07
CA ALA A 363 7.64 -13.44 9.85
C ALA A 363 6.87 -12.79 11.01
N VAL A 364 7.24 -13.06 12.27
CA VAL A 364 6.67 -12.44 13.47
C VAL A 364 6.95 -10.94 13.47
N LEU A 365 8.20 -10.54 13.25
CA LEU A 365 8.60 -9.12 13.19
C LEU A 365 7.87 -8.39 12.06
N ALA A 366 7.66 -9.04 10.91
CA ALA A 366 6.89 -8.50 9.80
C ALA A 366 5.43 -8.22 10.19
N LEU A 367 4.76 -9.18 10.83
CA LEU A 367 3.36 -9.05 11.26
C LEU A 367 3.19 -8.00 12.37
N SER A 368 4.09 -7.98 13.36
CA SER A 368 4.08 -6.99 14.45
C SER A 368 4.25 -5.57 13.94
N SER A 369 5.25 -5.35 13.08
CA SER A 369 5.50 -4.03 12.49
C SER A 369 4.40 -3.62 11.51
N CYS A 370 3.75 -4.56 10.82
CA CYS A 370 2.54 -4.29 10.02
C CYS A 370 1.40 -3.81 10.91
N ASN A 371 1.09 -4.53 11.98
CA ASN A 371 -0.02 -4.20 12.89
C ASN A 371 0.12 -2.79 13.48
N ILE A 372 1.28 -2.45 14.05
CA ILE A 372 1.50 -1.11 14.61
C ILE A 372 1.51 -0.02 13.52
N SER A 373 1.92 -0.33 12.28
CA SER A 373 1.86 0.65 11.18
C SER A 373 0.42 1.08 10.88
N ARG A 374 -0.55 0.15 10.97
CA ARG A 374 -1.97 0.44 10.72
C ARG A 374 -2.63 1.16 11.88
N LEU A 375 -2.26 0.81 13.12
CA LEU A 375 -2.76 1.49 14.32
C LEU A 375 -2.25 2.93 14.44
N ARG A 376 -1.00 3.19 14.03
CA ARG A 376 -0.42 4.54 13.96
C ARG A 376 -0.58 5.16 12.57
N GLY A 377 -1.71 4.91 11.92
CA GLY A 377 -1.99 5.51 10.62
C GLY A 377 -1.92 7.03 10.68
N GLU A 378 -1.55 7.66 9.58
CA GLU A 378 -1.48 9.11 9.42
C GLU A 378 -2.57 9.54 8.41
N ARG A 379 -3.32 10.59 8.73
CA ARG A 379 -4.31 11.15 7.80
C ARG A 379 -3.60 11.87 6.66
N LYS A 380 -3.93 11.52 5.42
CA LYS A 380 -3.54 12.35 4.27
C LYS A 380 -4.42 13.60 4.24
N VAL A 381 -3.80 14.77 4.36
CA VAL A 381 -4.50 16.04 4.13
C VAL A 381 -4.74 16.18 2.63
N SER A 382 -6.00 16.09 2.20
CA SER A 382 -6.41 16.34 0.82
C SER A 382 -6.93 17.78 0.68
N ALA A 383 -6.63 18.45 -0.43
CA ALA A 383 -7.04 19.84 -0.69
C ALA A 383 -8.56 20.01 -0.93
N THR A 384 -9.31 18.92 -1.11
CA THR A 384 -10.71 18.94 -1.57
C THR A 384 -11.69 18.16 -0.70
N ALA A 385 -11.25 17.52 0.40
CA ALA A 385 -12.15 16.71 1.25
C ALA A 385 -11.94 17.01 2.75
N LEU A 386 -13.05 17.14 3.49
CA LEU A 386 -13.06 17.37 4.95
C LEU A 386 -12.43 16.21 5.75
N MET A 387 -12.31 15.00 5.18
CA MET A 387 -11.69 13.82 5.79
C MET A 387 -10.95 12.99 4.72
N GLY A 388 -9.61 13.05 4.69
CA GLY A 388 -8.79 12.26 3.76
C GLY A 388 -8.48 10.83 4.26
N PRO A 389 -8.06 9.90 3.37
CA PRO A 389 -7.80 8.51 3.74
C PRO A 389 -6.61 8.39 4.70
N TRP A 390 -6.67 7.40 5.58
CA TRP A 390 -5.55 7.06 6.46
C TRP A 390 -4.53 6.21 5.72
N SER A 391 -3.25 6.53 5.84
CA SER A 391 -2.15 5.69 5.34
C SER A 391 -1.39 5.11 6.53
N PRO A 392 -0.91 3.86 6.47
CA PRO A 392 -0.12 3.31 7.57
C PRO A 392 1.15 4.14 7.83
N SER A 393 1.65 4.11 9.06
CA SER A 393 2.92 4.75 9.42
C SER A 393 4.05 4.18 8.55
N LEU A 394 4.66 5.04 7.74
CA LEU A 394 5.69 4.66 6.77
C LEU A 394 6.89 3.97 7.43
N THR A 395 7.27 4.41 8.64
CA THR A 395 8.39 3.85 9.40
C THR A 395 8.17 2.37 9.74
N HIS A 396 7.01 2.06 10.31
CA HIS A 396 6.68 0.69 10.75
C HIS A 396 6.37 -0.21 9.55
N GLN A 397 5.72 0.33 8.53
CA GLN A 397 5.45 -0.38 7.29
C GLN A 397 6.73 -0.76 6.54
N THR A 398 7.69 0.16 6.43
CA THR A 398 8.98 -0.14 5.79
C THR A 398 9.70 -1.27 6.53
N ALA A 399 9.67 -1.24 7.87
CA ALA A 399 10.20 -2.33 8.68
C ALA A 399 9.47 -3.66 8.37
N SER A 400 8.15 -3.65 8.29
CA SER A 400 7.35 -4.82 7.94
C SER A 400 7.75 -5.42 6.60
N HIS A 401 7.87 -4.60 5.56
CA HIS A 401 8.30 -5.06 4.23
C HIS A 401 9.72 -5.64 4.23
N LEU A 402 10.64 -5.07 5.01
CA LEU A 402 12.02 -5.57 5.12
C LEU A 402 12.05 -6.97 5.77
N TYR A 403 11.35 -7.13 6.89
CA TYR A 403 11.25 -8.43 7.57
C TYR A 403 10.51 -9.46 6.71
N TYR A 404 9.42 -9.05 6.06
CA TYR A 404 8.66 -9.91 5.17
C TYR A 404 9.51 -10.41 4.00
N SER A 405 10.23 -9.50 3.33
CA SER A 405 11.16 -9.84 2.24
C SER A 405 12.28 -10.77 2.71
N SER A 406 12.78 -10.56 3.94
CA SER A 406 13.78 -11.45 4.55
C SER A 406 13.22 -12.87 4.76
N ALA A 407 12.02 -12.98 5.32
CA ALA A 407 11.36 -14.27 5.54
C ALA A 407 11.06 -14.99 4.22
N ILE A 408 10.59 -14.28 3.19
CA ILE A 408 10.35 -14.84 1.84
C ILE A 408 11.65 -15.37 1.21
N ARG A 409 12.76 -14.60 1.28
CA ARG A 409 14.05 -15.07 0.77
C ARG A 409 14.54 -16.34 1.47
N ARG A 410 14.33 -16.45 2.79
CA ARG A 410 14.66 -17.66 3.55
C ARG A 410 13.78 -18.84 3.14
N LEU A 411 12.48 -18.61 2.96
CA LEU A 411 11.55 -19.65 2.51
C LEU A 411 11.93 -20.16 1.11
N ALA A 412 12.28 -19.26 0.19
CA ALA A 412 12.67 -19.59 -1.18
C ALA A 412 14.02 -20.33 -1.28
N ALA A 413 14.87 -20.21 -0.26
CA ALA A 413 16.15 -20.90 -0.18
C ALA A 413 16.06 -22.33 0.39
N LEU A 414 14.89 -22.76 0.86
CA LEU A 414 14.72 -24.10 1.44
C LEU A 414 14.79 -25.20 0.37
N THR A 415 15.48 -26.29 0.70
CA THR A 415 15.54 -27.50 -0.14
C THR A 415 14.35 -28.42 0.11
N LEU A 416 14.10 -29.37 -0.79
CA LEU A 416 13.04 -30.38 -0.62
C LEU A 416 13.19 -31.15 0.72
N ALA A 417 14.43 -31.45 1.13
CA ALA A 417 14.71 -32.11 2.40
C ALA A 417 14.33 -31.24 3.61
N ASP A 418 14.52 -29.93 3.53
CA ASP A 418 14.11 -28.98 4.58
C ASP A 418 12.59 -28.93 4.71
N PHE A 419 11.86 -29.00 3.58
CA PHE A 419 10.39 -29.08 3.59
C PHE A 419 9.89 -30.32 4.34
N HIS A 420 10.56 -31.46 4.21
CA HIS A 420 10.17 -32.67 4.92
C HIS A 420 10.42 -32.59 6.43
N HIS A 421 11.57 -32.03 6.85
CA HIS A 421 11.97 -31.97 8.26
C HIS A 421 11.33 -30.82 9.04
N ASN A 422 11.02 -29.68 8.39
CA ASN A 422 10.53 -28.46 9.03
C ASN A 422 9.09 -28.08 8.63
N ASN A 423 8.28 -29.06 8.23
CA ASN A 423 6.96 -28.84 7.67
C ASN A 423 6.00 -28.00 8.55
N THR A 424 6.05 -28.13 9.88
CA THR A 424 5.22 -27.36 10.82
C THR A 424 5.70 -25.92 10.93
N VAL A 425 7.01 -25.68 10.87
CA VAL A 425 7.60 -24.33 10.84
C VAL A 425 7.22 -23.61 9.54
N ILE A 426 7.27 -24.31 8.42
CA ILE A 426 6.89 -23.78 7.11
C ILE A 426 5.40 -23.47 7.08
N LEU A 427 4.55 -24.38 7.55
CA LEU A 427 3.11 -24.12 7.66
C LEU A 427 2.84 -22.91 8.57
N THR A 428 3.50 -22.82 9.72
CA THR A 428 3.37 -21.68 10.64
C THR A 428 3.75 -20.37 9.94
N THR A 429 4.86 -20.37 9.20
CA THR A 429 5.33 -19.20 8.42
C THR A 429 4.30 -18.79 7.37
N LEU A 430 3.77 -19.73 6.58
CA LEU A 430 2.75 -19.44 5.57
C LEU A 430 1.45 -18.92 6.16
N VAL A 431 1.04 -19.43 7.32
CA VAL A 431 -0.15 -18.91 8.03
C VAL A 431 0.11 -17.50 8.56
N LEU A 432 1.31 -17.17 9.07
CA LEU A 432 1.68 -15.80 9.43
C LEU A 432 1.67 -14.87 8.21
N PHE A 433 2.15 -15.32 7.05
CA PHE A 433 2.06 -14.55 5.81
C PHE A 433 0.61 -14.32 5.37
N ALA A 434 -0.28 -15.31 5.54
CA ALA A 434 -1.70 -15.12 5.27
C ALA A 434 -2.32 -14.02 6.17
N HIS A 435 -1.94 -13.93 7.46
CA HIS A 435 -2.36 -12.83 8.33
C HIS A 435 -1.78 -11.49 7.89
N LEU A 436 -0.52 -11.46 7.49
CA LEU A 436 0.15 -10.25 7.00
C LEU A 436 -0.50 -9.70 5.73
N GLU A 437 -0.68 -10.55 4.71
CA GLU A 437 -1.27 -10.14 3.44
C GLU A 437 -2.74 -9.72 3.59
N SER A 438 -3.49 -10.38 4.49
CA SER A 438 -4.84 -9.96 4.87
C SER A 438 -4.83 -8.57 5.50
N ALA A 439 -3.95 -8.32 6.48
CA ALA A 439 -3.83 -7.02 7.14
C ALA A 439 -3.45 -5.88 6.18
N MET A 440 -2.63 -6.20 5.17
CA MET A 440 -2.23 -5.26 4.11
C MET A 440 -3.29 -5.06 3.02
N GLY A 441 -4.38 -5.85 3.02
CA GLY A 441 -5.37 -5.85 1.93
C GLY A 441 -4.82 -6.37 0.59
N ASN A 442 -3.72 -7.14 0.61
CA ASN A 442 -3.11 -7.72 -0.58
C ASN A 442 -3.71 -9.10 -0.89
N PHE A 443 -4.90 -9.09 -1.48
CA PHE A 443 -5.65 -10.31 -1.76
C PHE A 443 -4.92 -11.26 -2.73
N LYS A 444 -4.15 -10.71 -3.69
CA LYS A 444 -3.35 -11.53 -4.62
C LYS A 444 -2.23 -12.27 -3.89
N GLY A 445 -1.48 -11.58 -3.04
CA GLY A 445 -0.45 -12.20 -2.19
C GLY A 445 -1.04 -13.24 -1.24
N PHE A 446 -2.19 -12.94 -0.64
CA PHE A 446 -2.94 -13.87 0.19
C PHE A 446 -3.28 -15.17 -0.55
N CYS A 447 -3.85 -15.08 -1.76
CA CYS A 447 -4.18 -16.23 -2.59
C CYS A 447 -2.96 -17.09 -2.95
N CYS A 448 -1.79 -16.46 -3.15
CA CYS A 448 -0.54 -17.18 -3.39
C CYS A 448 -0.15 -18.06 -2.18
N HIS A 449 -0.20 -17.52 -0.95
CA HIS A 449 0.10 -18.32 0.24
C HIS A 449 -0.96 -19.38 0.52
N VAL A 450 -2.23 -19.10 0.27
CA VAL A 450 -3.31 -20.10 0.33
C VAL A 450 -3.00 -21.29 -0.57
N GLN A 451 -2.59 -21.04 -1.82
CA GLN A 451 -2.20 -22.11 -2.73
C GLN A 451 -0.98 -22.89 -2.21
N GLY A 452 0.02 -22.19 -1.66
CA GLY A 452 1.18 -22.82 -1.03
C GLY A 452 0.80 -23.73 0.15
N ILE A 453 -0.12 -23.28 1.01
CA ILE A 453 -0.65 -24.07 2.12
C ILE A 453 -1.40 -25.29 1.61
N MET A 454 -2.26 -25.14 0.60
CA MET A 454 -3.01 -26.25 0.01
C MET A 454 -2.07 -27.33 -0.54
N ASN A 455 -1.06 -26.94 -1.32
CA ASN A 455 -0.06 -27.87 -1.85
C ASN A 455 0.70 -28.61 -0.72
N LEU A 456 1.01 -27.91 0.38
CA LEU A 456 1.68 -28.52 1.54
C LEU A 456 0.79 -29.53 2.28
N LEU A 457 -0.53 -29.32 2.26
CA LEU A 457 -1.49 -30.21 2.92
C LEU A 457 -1.86 -31.42 2.06
N GLU A 458 -1.94 -31.28 0.73
CA GLU A 458 -2.13 -32.41 -0.19
C GLU A 458 -0.99 -33.44 -0.06
N TRP A 459 0.22 -32.97 0.24
CA TRP A 459 1.37 -33.84 0.53
C TRP A 459 1.21 -34.66 1.83
N ARG A 460 0.34 -34.23 2.77
CA ARG A 460 0.09 -34.95 4.03
C ARG A 460 -1.18 -35.79 3.94
N GLN A 461 -1.03 -37.10 3.86
CA GLN A 461 -2.14 -38.01 4.15
C GLN A 461 -2.56 -37.92 5.63
N GLY A 462 -3.47 -37.00 5.97
CA GLY A 462 -4.15 -36.92 7.26
C GLY A 462 -3.65 -35.83 8.24
N VAL A 463 -4.60 -35.18 8.90
CA VAL A 463 -4.40 -34.07 9.87
C VAL A 463 -4.46 -34.60 11.31
N ALA A 464 -3.58 -35.53 11.67
CA ALA A 464 -3.58 -36.10 13.03
C ALA A 464 -2.96 -35.14 14.08
N ASP A 465 -1.91 -34.41 13.71
CA ASP A 465 -1.15 -33.51 14.61
C ASP A 465 -2.02 -32.35 15.15
N PRO A 466 -2.18 -32.21 16.48
CA PRO A 466 -2.89 -31.10 17.12
C PRO A 466 -2.39 -29.70 16.77
N THR A 467 -1.08 -29.54 16.55
CA THR A 467 -0.47 -28.24 16.21
C THR A 467 -0.87 -27.83 14.80
N ILE A 468 -0.77 -28.77 13.85
CA ILE A 468 -1.21 -28.56 12.47
C ILE A 468 -2.70 -28.25 12.43
N ARG A 469 -3.53 -28.99 13.19
CA ARG A 469 -4.98 -28.72 13.27
C ARG A 469 -5.25 -27.29 13.76
N SER A 470 -4.52 -26.85 14.78
CA SER A 470 -4.65 -25.49 15.33
C SER A 470 -4.20 -24.41 14.34
N LEU A 471 -3.13 -24.65 13.59
CA LEU A 471 -2.68 -23.78 12.50
C LEU A 471 -3.72 -23.71 11.37
N LEU A 472 -4.34 -24.84 11.03
CA LEU A 472 -5.42 -24.90 10.04
C LEU A 472 -6.66 -24.15 10.51
N THR A 473 -7.05 -24.25 11.78
CA THR A 473 -8.11 -23.43 12.36
C THR A 473 -7.80 -21.94 12.21
N SER A 474 -6.58 -21.51 12.55
CA SER A 474 -6.16 -20.12 12.37
C SER A 474 -6.16 -19.68 10.91
N TRP A 475 -5.70 -20.54 10.01
CA TRP A 475 -5.70 -20.28 8.57
C TRP A 475 -7.11 -20.15 8.01
N MET A 476 -8.03 -21.04 8.39
CA MET A 476 -9.42 -20.98 7.96
C MET A 476 -10.10 -19.71 8.48
N GLN A 477 -9.82 -19.29 9.72
CA GLN A 477 -10.32 -18.01 10.24
C GLN A 477 -9.92 -16.85 9.31
N ILE A 478 -8.63 -16.71 8.97
CA ILE A 478 -8.19 -15.59 8.14
C ILE A 478 -8.73 -15.67 6.70
N ARG A 479 -8.98 -16.87 6.17
CA ARG A 479 -9.68 -17.04 4.88
C ARG A 479 -11.09 -16.45 4.91
N TYR A 480 -11.85 -16.68 5.98
CA TYR A 480 -13.19 -16.09 6.12
C TYR A 480 -13.13 -14.58 6.33
N VAL A 481 -12.12 -14.06 7.04
CA VAL A 481 -11.90 -12.60 7.17
C VAL A 481 -11.67 -11.96 5.80
N VAL A 482 -10.79 -12.55 4.98
CA VAL A 482 -10.52 -12.05 3.61
C VAL A 482 -11.74 -12.17 2.72
N TRP A 483 -12.46 -13.30 2.78
CA TRP A 483 -13.70 -13.49 2.05
C TRP A 483 -14.73 -12.41 2.40
N TRP A 484 -14.88 -12.13 3.69
CA TRP A 484 -15.81 -11.13 4.20
C TRP A 484 -15.40 -9.71 3.80
N ALA A 485 -14.12 -9.36 3.89
CA ALA A 485 -13.62 -8.08 3.41
C ALA A 485 -13.88 -7.86 1.91
N ARG A 486 -13.89 -8.93 1.10
CA ARG A 486 -14.24 -8.87 -0.33
C ARG A 486 -15.75 -8.83 -0.59
N ALA A 487 -16.56 -9.27 0.37
CA ALA A 487 -18.03 -9.25 0.29
C ALA A 487 -18.66 -7.90 0.65
N TYR A 488 -17.84 -6.89 0.97
CA TYR A 488 -18.29 -5.54 1.26
C TYR A 488 -17.35 -4.56 0.55
N PHE A 489 -17.89 -3.43 0.08
CA PHE A 489 -17.12 -2.41 -0.64
C PHE A 489 -16.37 -2.93 -1.88
N SER A 490 -16.92 -3.93 -2.58
CA SER A 490 -16.44 -4.34 -3.89
C SER A 490 -17.54 -4.23 -4.94
N SER A 491 -17.21 -4.51 -6.21
CA SER A 491 -18.20 -4.45 -7.28
C SER A 491 -19.16 -5.65 -7.23
N VAL A 492 -20.30 -5.51 -7.90
CA VAL A 492 -21.29 -6.59 -8.03
C VAL A 492 -20.67 -7.85 -8.61
N GLU A 493 -19.79 -7.71 -9.60
CA GLU A 493 -19.15 -8.84 -10.28
C GLU A 493 -18.28 -9.65 -9.31
N ILE A 494 -17.55 -8.97 -8.43
CA ILE A 494 -16.74 -9.65 -7.40
C ILE A 494 -17.65 -10.42 -6.44
N HIS A 495 -18.73 -9.81 -5.95
CA HIS A 495 -19.66 -10.49 -5.05
C HIS A 495 -20.26 -11.76 -5.68
N GLN A 496 -20.67 -11.68 -6.95
CA GLN A 496 -21.24 -12.82 -7.68
C GLN A 496 -20.23 -13.96 -7.88
N GLN A 497 -18.94 -13.62 -7.98
CA GLN A 497 -17.86 -14.59 -8.17
C GLN A 497 -17.24 -15.08 -6.84
N LEU A 498 -17.72 -14.62 -5.68
CA LEU A 498 -17.19 -15.06 -4.40
C LEU A 498 -17.36 -16.57 -4.23
N PRO A 499 -16.26 -17.33 -4.01
CA PRO A 499 -16.35 -18.77 -3.89
C PRO A 499 -16.98 -19.19 -2.57
N SER A 500 -17.63 -20.35 -2.55
CA SER A 500 -17.89 -21.05 -1.29
C SER A 500 -16.57 -21.55 -0.71
N ILE A 501 -16.38 -21.41 0.60
CA ILE A 501 -15.19 -21.88 1.31
C ILE A 501 -15.63 -22.99 2.29
N PRO A 502 -15.55 -24.27 1.90
CA PRO A 502 -15.93 -25.36 2.78
C PRO A 502 -14.89 -25.57 3.88
N LEU A 503 -15.35 -25.96 5.08
CA LEU A 503 -14.45 -26.45 6.12
C LEU A 503 -13.94 -27.86 5.80
N PRO A 504 -12.63 -28.12 5.96
CA PRO A 504 -12.09 -29.48 5.91
C PRO A 504 -12.83 -30.40 6.89
N VAL A 505 -13.18 -31.61 6.44
CA VAL A 505 -13.93 -32.60 7.24
C VAL A 505 -13.25 -32.91 8.58
N SER A 506 -11.91 -32.91 8.61
CA SER A 506 -11.13 -33.08 9.83
C SER A 506 -11.35 -31.97 10.85
N LEU A 507 -11.57 -30.73 10.40
CA LEU A 507 -11.91 -29.61 11.28
C LEU A 507 -13.36 -29.69 11.70
N VAL A 508 -14.30 -30.02 10.82
CA VAL A 508 -15.74 -30.10 11.15
C VAL A 508 -15.99 -31.03 12.36
N LYS A 509 -15.34 -32.19 12.40
CA LYS A 509 -15.51 -33.16 13.51
C LYS A 509 -14.99 -32.65 14.87
N ASP A 510 -13.93 -31.84 14.87
CA ASP A 510 -13.29 -31.34 16.08
C ASP A 510 -13.71 -29.91 16.44
N SER A 511 -14.30 -29.16 15.50
CA SER A 511 -14.71 -27.76 15.67
C SER A 511 -15.60 -27.55 16.89
N PRO A 512 -16.58 -28.41 17.21
CA PRO A 512 -17.41 -28.25 18.41
C PRO A 512 -16.64 -28.32 19.73
N ARG A 513 -15.38 -28.81 19.75
CA ARG A 513 -14.61 -29.08 20.98
C ARG A 513 -13.83 -27.87 21.48
N THR A 514 -13.37 -26.98 20.60
CA THR A 514 -12.54 -25.83 20.97
C THR A 514 -13.23 -24.51 20.64
N GLN A 515 -12.95 -23.45 21.40
CA GLN A 515 -13.57 -22.14 21.17
C GLN A 515 -13.26 -21.56 19.78
N HIS A 516 -12.02 -21.72 19.31
CA HIS A 516 -11.64 -21.28 17.95
C HIS A 516 -12.15 -22.21 16.86
N GLY A 517 -12.30 -23.52 17.12
CA GLY A 517 -12.99 -24.43 16.21
C GLY A 517 -14.45 -24.03 16.00
N ARG A 518 -15.16 -23.71 17.11
CA ARG A 518 -16.53 -23.18 17.08
C ARG A 518 -16.59 -21.85 16.32
N ARG A 519 -15.64 -20.95 16.54
CA ARG A 519 -15.52 -19.69 15.77
C ARG A 519 -15.51 -19.94 14.28
N VAL A 520 -14.61 -20.79 13.81
CA VAL A 520 -14.41 -21.04 12.38
C VAL A 520 -15.63 -21.72 11.76
N LEU A 521 -16.33 -22.60 12.50
CA LEU A 521 -17.61 -23.18 12.08
C LEU A 521 -18.72 -22.14 11.96
N ALA A 522 -18.85 -21.23 12.94
CA ALA A 522 -19.80 -20.13 12.83
C ALA A 522 -19.48 -19.22 11.63
N LEU A 523 -18.21 -18.88 11.42
CA LEU A 523 -17.76 -18.08 10.27
C LEU A 523 -18.06 -18.75 8.92
N SER A 524 -17.88 -20.07 8.80
CA SER A 524 -18.18 -20.77 7.56
C SER A 524 -19.67 -20.72 7.23
N ILE A 525 -20.52 -20.94 8.23
CA ILE A 525 -21.98 -20.88 8.09
C ILE A 525 -22.41 -19.45 7.75
N MET A 526 -21.85 -18.45 8.44
CA MET A 526 -22.14 -17.04 8.22
C MET A 526 -21.80 -16.60 6.79
N CYS A 527 -20.59 -16.90 6.31
CA CYS A 527 -20.15 -16.51 4.96
C CYS A 527 -20.97 -17.22 3.88
N GLU A 528 -21.25 -18.51 4.03
CA GLU A 528 -22.06 -19.25 3.04
C GLU A 528 -23.52 -18.76 3.04
N SER A 529 -24.11 -18.49 4.22
CA SER A 529 -25.45 -17.91 4.32
C SER A 529 -25.50 -16.54 3.66
N HIS A 530 -24.49 -15.70 3.88
CA HIS A 530 -24.37 -14.40 3.22
C HIS A 530 -24.29 -14.55 1.69
N ARG A 531 -23.44 -15.44 1.18
CA ARG A 531 -23.26 -15.69 -0.25
C ARG A 531 -24.58 -16.11 -0.92
N LEU A 532 -25.26 -17.09 -0.35
CA LEU A 532 -26.55 -17.60 -0.85
C LEU A 532 -27.61 -16.49 -0.86
N ASN A 533 -27.77 -15.80 0.27
CA ASN A 533 -28.76 -14.75 0.42
C ASN A 533 -28.50 -13.57 -0.53
N PHE A 534 -27.26 -13.08 -0.60
CA PHE A 534 -26.88 -11.97 -1.48
C PHE A 534 -27.15 -12.31 -2.95
N ASN A 535 -26.74 -13.50 -3.40
CA ASN A 535 -26.96 -13.91 -4.79
C ASN A 535 -28.44 -13.97 -5.15
N ALA A 536 -29.29 -14.51 -4.27
CA ALA A 536 -30.73 -14.57 -4.50
C ALA A 536 -31.38 -13.19 -4.54
N VAL A 537 -31.01 -12.29 -3.62
CA VAL A 537 -31.51 -10.91 -3.60
C VAL A 537 -31.09 -10.15 -4.86
N PHE A 538 -29.83 -10.28 -5.27
CA PHE A 538 -29.30 -9.53 -6.39
C PHE A 538 -29.79 -10.04 -7.75
N GLN A 539 -29.90 -11.37 -7.92
CA GLN A 539 -30.49 -11.97 -9.14
C GLN A 539 -31.90 -11.42 -9.39
N TYR A 540 -32.73 -11.36 -8.36
CA TYR A 540 -34.07 -10.78 -8.48
C TYR A 540 -34.07 -9.30 -8.88
N SER A 541 -33.22 -8.48 -8.25
CA SER A 541 -33.09 -7.07 -8.59
C SER A 541 -32.73 -6.87 -10.07
N ARG A 542 -31.84 -7.72 -10.60
CA ARG A 542 -31.51 -7.73 -12.04
C ARG A 542 -32.67 -8.17 -12.91
N ASP A 543 -33.42 -9.21 -12.52
CA ASP A 543 -34.53 -9.71 -13.34
C ASP A 543 -35.69 -8.71 -13.46
N GLN A 544 -35.92 -7.86 -12.45
CA GLN A 544 -36.86 -6.74 -12.56
C GLN A 544 -36.37 -5.62 -13.51
N ILE A 545 -35.05 -5.40 -13.60
CA ILE A 545 -34.46 -4.34 -14.43
C ILE A 545 -34.24 -4.84 -15.88
N ASN A 546 -33.84 -6.11 -16.06
CA ASN A 546 -33.50 -6.70 -17.34
C ASN A 546 -33.67 -8.24 -17.30
N PRO A 547 -34.81 -8.78 -17.74
CA PRO A 547 -35.14 -10.19 -17.55
C PRO A 547 -34.23 -11.09 -18.39
N ARG A 548 -33.34 -11.83 -17.72
CA ARG A 548 -32.60 -12.98 -18.29
C ARG A 548 -32.98 -14.24 -17.51
N ARG A 549 -32.64 -15.43 -18.01
CA ARG A 549 -32.88 -16.67 -17.25
C ARG A 549 -32.07 -16.63 -15.95
N ALA A 550 -32.76 -16.71 -14.81
CA ALA A 550 -32.14 -16.94 -13.51
C ALA A 550 -31.31 -18.23 -13.55
N GLU A 551 -30.09 -18.19 -13.00
CA GLU A 551 -29.19 -19.36 -12.93
C GLU A 551 -29.62 -20.36 -11.84
N GLU A 552 -30.36 -19.91 -10.82
CA GLU A 552 -30.80 -20.75 -9.70
C GLU A 552 -32.22 -20.33 -9.22
N ASP A 553 -33.09 -21.30 -8.93
CA ASP A 553 -34.47 -21.06 -8.49
C ASP A 553 -34.49 -20.56 -7.02
N PRO A 554 -35.22 -19.46 -6.68
CA PRO A 554 -35.29 -18.94 -5.31
C PRO A 554 -35.70 -19.96 -4.24
N ALA A 555 -36.54 -20.95 -4.57
CA ALA A 555 -36.90 -22.01 -3.62
C ALA A 555 -35.70 -22.91 -3.27
N THR A 556 -34.79 -23.15 -4.22
CA THR A 556 -33.54 -23.87 -4.00
C THR A 556 -32.61 -23.10 -3.05
N CYS A 557 -32.51 -21.78 -3.21
CA CYS A 557 -31.76 -20.93 -2.30
C CYS A 557 -32.32 -20.98 -0.87
N ILE A 558 -33.65 -20.84 -0.71
CA ILE A 558 -34.31 -20.93 0.61
C ILE A 558 -34.03 -22.30 1.27
N SER A 559 -34.07 -23.39 0.50
CA SER A 559 -33.73 -24.72 1.01
C SER A 559 -32.29 -24.80 1.51
N ARG A 560 -31.32 -24.21 0.78
CA ARG A 560 -29.91 -24.18 1.18
C ARG A 560 -29.68 -23.31 2.42
N LEU A 561 -30.36 -22.16 2.52
CA LEU A 561 -30.33 -21.32 3.72
C LEU A 561 -30.88 -22.06 4.95
N ARG A 562 -31.95 -22.84 4.79
CA ARG A 562 -32.47 -23.70 5.87
C ARG A 562 -31.49 -24.79 6.28
N GLN A 563 -30.73 -25.36 5.33
CA GLN A 563 -29.67 -26.31 5.66
C GLN A 563 -28.57 -25.66 6.50
N GLN A 564 -28.12 -24.45 6.13
CA GLN A 564 -27.16 -23.68 6.92
C GLN A 564 -27.70 -23.34 8.32
N ALA A 565 -28.99 -22.99 8.41
CA ALA A 565 -29.67 -22.72 9.68
C ALA A 565 -29.67 -23.95 10.60
N ALA A 566 -29.94 -25.15 10.06
CA ALA A 566 -29.90 -26.39 10.83
C ALA A 566 -28.49 -26.72 11.36
N THR A 567 -27.45 -26.51 10.55
CA THR A 567 -26.06 -26.65 11.02
C THR A 567 -25.72 -25.63 12.12
N LEU A 568 -26.29 -24.43 12.05
CA LEU A 568 -26.12 -23.41 13.07
C LEU A 568 -26.86 -23.73 14.37
N ASP A 569 -28.02 -24.39 14.30
CA ASP A 569 -28.74 -24.89 15.47
C ASP A 569 -27.93 -25.98 16.19
N GLU A 570 -27.30 -26.89 15.43
CA GLU A 570 -26.39 -27.88 16.00
C GLU A 570 -25.18 -27.22 16.67
N TRP A 571 -24.62 -26.17 16.06
CA TRP A 571 -23.55 -25.39 16.66
C TRP A 571 -23.98 -24.77 18.00
N LEU A 572 -25.18 -24.19 18.06
CA LEU A 572 -25.72 -23.56 19.28
C LEU A 572 -25.97 -24.59 20.38
N ALA A 573 -26.46 -25.78 20.02
CA ALA A 573 -26.68 -26.88 20.96
C ALA A 573 -25.39 -27.38 21.63
N HIS A 574 -24.24 -27.22 20.96
CA HIS A 574 -22.92 -27.60 21.49
C HIS A 574 -22.18 -26.45 22.20
N LEU A 575 -22.81 -25.29 22.36
CA LEU A 575 -22.17 -24.13 22.97
C LEU A 575 -22.06 -24.32 24.50
N PRO A 576 -20.85 -24.31 25.07
CA PRO A 576 -20.68 -24.51 26.51
C PRO A 576 -21.28 -23.32 27.30
N PRO A 577 -21.72 -23.52 28.56
CA PRO A 577 -22.32 -22.45 29.37
C PRO A 577 -21.46 -21.18 29.47
N ALA A 578 -20.13 -21.33 29.48
CA ALA A 578 -19.21 -20.20 29.52
C ALA A 578 -19.27 -19.31 28.26
N GLU A 579 -19.73 -19.82 27.12
CA GLU A 579 -19.86 -19.06 25.87
C GLU A 579 -21.30 -18.61 25.57
N GLN A 580 -22.26 -18.95 26.44
CA GLN A 580 -23.66 -18.53 26.28
C GLN A 580 -23.87 -17.07 26.74
N PRO A 581 -24.88 -16.37 26.19
CA PRO A 581 -25.21 -15.01 26.60
C PRO A 581 -25.72 -14.98 28.05
N ILE A 582 -25.23 -14.02 28.81
CA ILE A 582 -25.67 -13.71 30.16
C ILE A 582 -26.58 -12.48 30.08
N TYR A 583 -27.86 -12.67 30.38
CA TYR A 583 -28.86 -11.60 30.34
C TYR A 583 -28.86 -10.81 31.65
N GLY A 584 -28.63 -9.51 31.54
CA GLY A 584 -28.65 -8.56 32.65
C GLY A 584 -29.97 -7.81 32.78
N PRO A 585 -30.01 -6.75 33.62
CA PRO A 585 -31.21 -5.95 33.81
C PRO A 585 -31.67 -5.27 32.51
N ILE A 586 -32.93 -4.85 32.50
CA ILE A 586 -33.54 -4.13 31.39
C ILE A 586 -32.93 -2.72 31.31
N ASP A 587 -32.45 -2.35 30.14
CA ASP A 587 -31.90 -1.04 29.84
C ASP A 587 -33.02 0.04 29.73
N PRO A 588 -32.68 1.34 29.64
CA PRO A 588 -33.68 2.41 29.50
C PRO A 588 -34.56 2.31 28.24
N THR A 589 -34.20 1.46 27.27
CA THR A 589 -34.97 1.22 26.03
C THR A 589 -35.94 0.04 26.15
N GLY A 590 -35.98 -0.63 27.31
CA GLY A 590 -36.87 -1.77 27.56
C GLY A 590 -36.29 -3.12 27.14
N ASN A 591 -35.01 -3.20 26.79
CA ASN A 591 -34.36 -4.44 26.37
C ASN A 591 -33.37 -4.97 27.43
N PRO A 592 -33.22 -6.29 27.64
CA PRO A 592 -32.23 -6.81 28.58
C PRO A 592 -30.79 -6.48 28.11
N THR A 593 -29.85 -6.16 28.99
CA THR A 593 -28.44 -6.12 28.56
C THR A 593 -27.93 -7.54 28.27
N ILE A 594 -26.96 -7.67 27.35
CA ILE A 594 -26.34 -8.97 27.03
C ILE A 594 -24.84 -8.86 27.32
N HIS A 595 -24.32 -9.76 28.15
CA HIS A 595 -22.90 -9.85 28.47
C HIS A 595 -22.37 -11.27 28.26
N PHE A 596 -21.06 -11.42 28.18
CA PHE A 596 -20.38 -12.71 28.02
C PHE A 596 -19.20 -12.81 28.97
N SER A 597 -18.80 -14.03 29.30
CA SER A 597 -17.65 -14.30 30.17
C SER A 597 -16.30 -13.85 29.57
N SER A 598 -16.23 -13.71 28.24
CA SER A 598 -15.04 -13.30 27.51
C SER A 598 -15.41 -12.60 26.20
N HIS A 599 -14.48 -11.77 25.71
CA HIS A 599 -14.59 -11.12 24.40
C HIS A 599 -14.74 -12.13 23.26
N ASP A 600 -13.99 -13.23 23.30
CA ASP A 600 -14.02 -14.27 22.26
C ASP A 600 -15.37 -14.99 22.20
N ALA A 601 -16.04 -15.19 23.35
CA ALA A 601 -17.39 -15.73 23.43
C ALA A 601 -18.42 -14.76 22.82
N ALA A 602 -18.35 -13.48 23.18
CA ALA A 602 -19.23 -12.45 22.63
C ALA A 602 -19.12 -12.37 21.10
N LEU A 603 -17.89 -12.37 20.58
CA LEU A 603 -17.64 -12.29 19.15
C LEU A 603 -18.11 -13.56 18.41
N ASN A 604 -17.89 -14.75 18.97
CA ASN A 604 -18.39 -16.01 18.40
C ASN A 604 -19.93 -16.02 18.31
N TYR A 605 -20.59 -15.55 19.37
CA TYR A 605 -22.04 -15.46 19.39
C TYR A 605 -22.56 -14.37 18.43
N ALA A 606 -21.82 -13.27 18.26
CA ALA A 606 -22.14 -12.25 17.25
C ALA A 606 -22.09 -12.82 15.82
N TYR A 607 -21.13 -13.70 15.50
CA TYR A 607 -21.12 -14.41 14.21
C TYR A 607 -22.34 -15.32 14.02
N HIS A 608 -22.77 -15.99 15.09
CA HIS A 608 -24.02 -16.76 15.08
C HIS A 608 -25.23 -15.86 14.77
N VAL A 609 -25.33 -14.70 15.43
CA VAL A 609 -26.42 -13.74 15.19
C VAL A 609 -26.40 -13.21 13.76
N VAL A 610 -25.24 -12.84 13.21
CA VAL A 610 -25.14 -12.41 11.80
C VAL A 610 -25.48 -13.54 10.84
N ALA A 611 -25.09 -14.78 11.12
CA ALA A 611 -25.51 -15.92 10.33
C ALA A 611 -27.05 -16.07 10.33
N ARG A 612 -27.73 -15.88 11.48
CA ARG A 612 -29.19 -15.87 11.56
C ARG A 612 -29.81 -14.76 10.71
N ILE A 613 -29.28 -13.54 10.80
CA ILE A 613 -29.71 -12.41 9.97
C ILE A 613 -29.64 -12.77 8.47
N MET A 614 -28.57 -13.43 8.02
CA MET A 614 -28.41 -13.83 6.62
C MET A 614 -29.29 -15.01 6.21
N GLN A 615 -29.76 -15.81 7.17
CA GLN A 615 -30.65 -16.96 6.94
C GLN A 615 -32.13 -16.57 6.90
N CYS A 616 -32.49 -15.40 7.43
CA CYS A 616 -33.83 -14.85 7.28
C CYS A 616 -34.20 -14.75 5.79
N SER A 617 -35.40 -15.25 5.47
CA SER A 617 -35.89 -15.35 4.09
C SER A 617 -37.12 -14.49 3.82
N SER A 618 -37.51 -13.64 4.77
CA SER A 618 -38.70 -12.77 4.70
C SER A 618 -38.65 -11.86 3.48
N PHE A 619 -37.48 -11.26 3.21
CA PHE A 619 -37.29 -10.45 2.02
C PHE A 619 -37.35 -11.29 0.74
N LEU A 620 -36.69 -12.46 0.68
CA LEU A 620 -36.78 -13.35 -0.49
C LEU A 620 -38.23 -13.79 -0.77
N ALA A 621 -39.01 -14.06 0.28
CA ALA A 621 -40.43 -14.39 0.18
C ALA A 621 -41.27 -13.21 -0.33
N LEU A 622 -40.97 -11.97 0.11
CA LEU A 622 -41.58 -10.74 -0.45
C LEU A 622 -41.29 -10.62 -1.96
N LEU A 623 -40.06 -10.93 -2.39
CA LEU A 623 -39.68 -10.86 -3.80
C LEU A 623 -40.46 -11.89 -4.65
N GLN A 624 -40.74 -13.07 -4.11
CA GLN A 624 -41.58 -14.09 -4.77
C GLN A 624 -43.05 -13.70 -4.86
N ASN A 625 -43.57 -12.89 -3.93
CA ASN A 625 -44.98 -12.47 -3.91
C ASN A 625 -45.15 -10.99 -3.51
N PRO A 626 -44.93 -10.04 -4.46
CA PRO A 626 -44.91 -8.60 -4.19
C PRO A 626 -46.25 -8.03 -3.68
N HIS A 627 -47.36 -8.72 -3.93
CA HIS A 627 -48.71 -8.29 -3.55
C HIS A 627 -49.15 -8.83 -2.17
N SER A 628 -48.28 -9.55 -1.47
CA SER A 628 -48.52 -10.00 -0.11
C SER A 628 -48.52 -8.81 0.86
N THR A 629 -49.70 -8.33 1.26
CA THR A 629 -49.93 -7.28 2.26
C THR A 629 -49.56 -7.70 3.70
N PHE A 630 -48.90 -8.83 3.89
CA PHE A 630 -48.68 -9.46 5.21
C PHE A 630 -47.53 -8.88 6.03
N LEU A 631 -46.80 -7.87 5.54
CA LEU A 631 -45.46 -7.53 6.06
C LEU A 631 -45.35 -6.20 6.83
N ASP A 632 -46.41 -5.41 6.98
CA ASP A 632 -46.30 -4.07 7.61
C ASP A 632 -46.64 -4.02 9.11
N HIS A 633 -47.11 -5.12 9.72
CA HIS A 633 -47.65 -5.10 11.09
C HIS A 633 -46.93 -5.98 12.13
N GLU A 634 -46.02 -6.88 11.74
CA GLU A 634 -45.20 -7.63 12.69
C GLU A 634 -43.72 -7.23 12.61
N PRO A 635 -43.01 -7.16 13.75
CA PRO A 635 -41.57 -6.95 13.75
C PRO A 635 -40.90 -8.07 12.96
N HIS A 636 -40.15 -7.69 11.93
CA HIS A 636 -39.43 -8.64 11.10
C HIS A 636 -38.38 -9.38 11.93
N GLU A 637 -38.25 -10.69 11.70
CA GLU A 637 -37.27 -11.53 12.38
C GLU A 637 -35.85 -10.95 12.24
N GLU A 638 -35.54 -10.37 11.08
CA GLU A 638 -34.27 -9.69 10.82
C GLU A 638 -33.99 -8.57 11.84
N ASP A 639 -34.98 -7.73 12.13
CA ASP A 639 -34.83 -6.58 13.03
C ASP A 639 -34.55 -7.02 14.48
N MET A 640 -35.16 -8.13 14.91
CA MET A 640 -34.91 -8.70 16.25
C MET A 640 -33.48 -9.22 16.39
N TRP A 641 -32.96 -9.89 15.37
CA TRP A 641 -31.58 -10.36 15.36
C TRP A 641 -30.58 -9.20 15.27
N VAL A 642 -30.86 -8.17 14.46
CA VAL A 642 -30.01 -6.96 14.40
C VAL A 642 -30.00 -6.24 15.75
N GLN A 643 -31.14 -6.11 16.43
CA GLN A 643 -31.18 -5.53 17.77
C GLN A 643 -30.37 -6.36 18.78
N THR A 644 -30.40 -7.69 18.67
CA THR A 644 -29.56 -8.59 19.47
C THR A 644 -28.08 -8.34 19.20
N LEU A 645 -27.69 -8.17 17.94
CA LEU A 645 -26.31 -7.85 17.57
C LEU A 645 -25.83 -6.51 18.17
N VAL A 646 -26.67 -5.47 18.11
CA VAL A 646 -26.40 -4.17 18.72
C VAL A 646 -26.18 -4.31 20.22
N ARG A 647 -27.04 -5.07 20.92
CA ARG A 647 -26.92 -5.30 22.36
C ARG A 647 -25.65 -6.07 22.74
N ILE A 648 -25.24 -7.04 21.93
CA ILE A 648 -23.96 -7.74 22.11
C ILE A 648 -22.81 -6.74 21.97
N ALA A 649 -22.80 -5.91 20.93
CA ALA A 649 -21.75 -4.91 20.71
C ALA A 649 -21.70 -3.82 21.80
N GLN A 650 -22.85 -3.47 22.38
CA GLN A 650 -22.92 -2.53 23.52
C GLN A 650 -22.44 -3.17 24.83
N GLY A 651 -22.59 -4.50 24.97
CA GLY A 651 -22.16 -5.26 26.15
C GLY A 651 -20.67 -5.61 26.17
N THR A 652 -19.94 -5.36 25.08
CA THR A 652 -18.49 -5.57 24.97
C THR A 652 -17.68 -4.32 25.21
N ASP A 653 -16.47 -4.48 25.76
CA ASP A 653 -15.52 -3.38 25.92
C ASP A 653 -14.92 -2.97 24.56
N MET A 654 -15.10 -1.70 24.19
CA MET A 654 -14.64 -1.16 22.91
C MET A 654 -13.11 -1.22 22.80
N GLN A 655 -12.37 -0.97 23.88
CA GLN A 655 -10.89 -0.98 23.85
C GLN A 655 -10.34 -2.39 23.63
N THR A 656 -10.97 -3.40 24.25
CA THR A 656 -10.69 -4.81 24.02
C THR A 656 -11.02 -5.19 22.58
N SER A 657 -12.13 -4.70 22.03
CA SER A 657 -12.50 -4.94 20.63
C SER A 657 -11.45 -4.40 19.65
N LEU A 658 -10.98 -3.16 19.85
CA LEU A 658 -9.94 -2.53 19.02
C LEU A 658 -8.62 -3.33 18.97
N THR A 659 -8.31 -4.07 20.03
CA THR A 659 -7.06 -4.85 20.11
C THR A 659 -7.27 -6.28 19.63
N ARG A 660 -8.24 -7.00 20.19
CA ARG A 660 -8.46 -8.42 19.93
C ARG A 660 -9.05 -8.71 18.56
N ASN A 661 -9.68 -7.74 17.90
CA ASN A 661 -10.29 -7.98 16.60
C ASN A 661 -9.36 -7.72 15.41
N SER A 662 -8.08 -7.42 15.63
CA SER A 662 -7.11 -7.08 14.57
C SER A 662 -7.04 -8.09 13.40
N TYR A 663 -7.37 -9.36 13.64
CA TYR A 663 -7.35 -10.46 12.66
C TYR A 663 -8.67 -11.25 12.61
N THR A 664 -9.78 -10.59 12.92
CA THR A 664 -11.13 -11.16 12.93
C THR A 664 -12.10 -10.24 12.17
N ILE A 665 -13.33 -10.68 11.98
CA ILE A 665 -14.41 -9.79 11.51
C ILE A 665 -14.95 -9.07 12.75
N GLY A 666 -14.58 -7.80 12.90
CA GLY A 666 -14.95 -6.99 14.06
C GLY A 666 -16.43 -6.56 14.07
N PHE A 667 -16.87 -6.00 15.19
CA PHE A 667 -18.25 -5.52 15.38
C PHE A 667 -18.64 -4.46 14.35
N THR A 668 -17.70 -3.63 13.89
CA THR A 668 -17.89 -2.65 12.82
C THR A 668 -18.39 -3.32 11.54
N GLY A 669 -17.75 -4.42 11.12
CA GLY A 669 -18.15 -5.18 9.94
C GLY A 669 -19.46 -5.94 10.14
N LEU A 670 -19.70 -6.48 11.34
CA LEU A 670 -20.93 -7.21 11.66
C LEU A 670 -22.16 -6.27 11.69
N LEU A 671 -22.02 -5.09 12.27
CA LEU A 671 -23.10 -4.09 12.34
C LEU A 671 -23.40 -3.51 10.95
N LEU A 672 -22.39 -3.33 10.09
CA LEU A 672 -22.60 -2.98 8.68
C LEU A 672 -23.41 -4.06 7.94
N ALA A 673 -23.13 -5.33 8.19
CA ALA A 673 -23.91 -6.43 7.62
C ALA A 673 -25.35 -6.45 8.15
N GLY A 674 -25.53 -6.23 9.45
CA GLY A 674 -26.84 -6.17 10.09
C GLY A 674 -27.70 -5.02 9.58
N ILE A 675 -27.15 -3.81 9.45
CA ILE A 675 -27.93 -2.64 9.02
C ILE A 675 -28.48 -2.79 7.59
N LEU A 676 -27.82 -3.53 6.71
CA LEU A 676 -28.31 -3.84 5.35
C LEU A 676 -29.46 -4.86 5.33
N ARG A 677 -29.82 -5.42 6.48
CA ARG A 677 -30.98 -6.30 6.65
C ARG A 677 -32.03 -5.71 7.59
N CYS A 678 -31.74 -4.54 8.14
CA CYS A 678 -32.60 -3.86 9.10
C CYS A 678 -33.54 -2.85 8.42
N ARG A 679 -34.82 -2.88 8.80
CA ARG A 679 -35.86 -1.92 8.38
C ARG A 679 -36.15 -0.87 9.46
N SER A 680 -35.75 -1.14 10.69
CA SER A 680 -35.90 -0.23 11.83
C SER A 680 -34.94 0.95 11.76
N LEU A 681 -35.47 2.17 11.69
CA LEU A 681 -34.65 3.39 11.75
C LEU A 681 -34.04 3.59 13.15
N SER A 682 -34.77 3.24 14.22
CA SER A 682 -34.24 3.38 15.58
C SER A 682 -33.01 2.51 15.80
N THR A 683 -33.07 1.25 15.38
CA THR A 683 -31.93 0.31 15.45
C THR A 683 -30.77 0.80 14.58
N GLY A 684 -31.06 1.33 13.38
CA GLY A 684 -30.04 1.95 12.52
C GLY A 684 -29.33 3.14 13.18
N LEU A 685 -30.05 3.97 13.94
CA LEU A 685 -29.47 5.09 14.69
C LEU A 685 -28.67 4.63 15.91
N GLU A 686 -29.04 3.53 16.57
CA GLU A 686 -28.23 2.93 17.63
C GLU A 686 -26.88 2.41 17.09
N ILE A 687 -26.88 1.80 15.90
CA ILE A 687 -25.65 1.38 15.21
C ILE A 687 -24.77 2.58 14.91
N GLU A 688 -25.36 3.66 14.38
CA GLU A 688 -24.65 4.91 14.10
C GLU A 688 -24.01 5.51 15.36
N GLN A 689 -24.76 5.56 16.46
CA GLN A 689 -24.26 6.06 17.75
C GLN A 689 -23.15 5.18 18.33
N TRP A 690 -23.26 3.86 18.20
CA TRP A 690 -22.20 2.94 18.63
C TRP A 690 -20.92 3.17 17.83
N LEU A 691 -21.01 3.30 16.51
CA LEU A 691 -19.87 3.58 15.63
C LEU A 691 -19.25 4.96 15.90
N GLN A 692 -20.07 5.97 16.20
CA GLN A 692 -19.59 7.29 16.60
C GLN A 692 -18.78 7.21 17.91
N ARG A 693 -19.31 6.54 18.94
CA ARG A 693 -18.59 6.33 20.21
C ARG A 693 -17.28 5.58 20.01
N LEU A 694 -17.25 4.58 19.12
CA LEU A 694 -16.03 3.88 18.76
C LEU A 694 -15.03 4.82 18.07
N LEU A 695 -15.49 5.65 17.14
CA LEU A 695 -14.67 6.63 16.43
C LEU A 695 -14.09 7.72 17.34
N ASP A 696 -14.79 8.07 18.42
CA ASP A 696 -14.34 9.05 19.42
C ASP A 696 -13.08 8.56 20.19
N LEU A 697 -12.84 7.24 20.24
CA LEU A 697 -11.58 6.64 20.72
C LEU A 697 -10.41 6.82 19.73
N GLN A 698 -10.66 7.47 18.60
CA GLN A 698 -9.72 7.71 17.50
C GLN A 698 -9.07 6.45 16.88
N PRO A 699 -9.78 5.32 16.68
CA PRO A 699 -9.23 4.19 15.96
C PRO A 699 -9.11 4.47 14.47
N THR A 700 -8.17 3.80 13.81
CA THR A 700 -8.13 3.74 12.33
C THR A 700 -9.09 2.68 11.79
N GLU A 701 -9.17 1.53 12.46
CA GLU A 701 -9.96 0.36 12.09
C GLU A 701 -10.42 -0.43 13.33
N GLU A 702 -11.43 -1.27 13.14
CA GLU A 702 -11.82 -2.32 14.09
C GLU A 702 -12.23 -3.55 13.28
N GLY A 703 -11.57 -4.69 13.53
CA GLY A 703 -11.66 -5.81 12.59
C GLY A 703 -10.91 -5.52 11.28
N ALA A 704 -11.54 -5.89 10.18
CA ALA A 704 -11.04 -5.66 8.82
C ALA A 704 -11.52 -4.33 8.19
N PHE A 705 -12.27 -3.48 8.92
CA PHE A 705 -12.93 -2.31 8.33
C PHE A 705 -12.49 -0.97 8.94
N PRO A 706 -12.36 0.08 8.12
CA PRO A 706 -12.12 1.44 8.61
C PRO A 706 -13.39 2.00 9.28
N VAL A 707 -13.31 2.33 10.57
CA VAL A 707 -14.48 2.76 11.36
C VAL A 707 -15.14 4.01 10.77
N TYR A 708 -14.33 4.98 10.30
CA TYR A 708 -14.83 6.24 9.72
C TYR A 708 -15.61 6.04 8.42
N GLN A 709 -15.20 5.09 7.58
CA GLN A 709 -15.89 4.78 6.32
C GLN A 709 -17.20 4.06 6.62
N THR A 710 -17.18 3.06 7.50
CA THR A 710 -18.38 2.35 7.92
C THR A 710 -19.42 3.30 8.51
N LEU A 711 -19.00 4.23 9.37
CA LEU A 711 -19.90 5.25 9.93
C LEU A 711 -20.55 6.11 8.83
N SER A 712 -19.76 6.57 7.86
CA SER A 712 -20.26 7.39 6.74
C SER A 712 -21.31 6.64 5.91
N VAL A 713 -21.10 5.34 5.70
CA VAL A 713 -22.01 4.45 4.96
C VAL A 713 -23.29 4.22 5.75
N VAL A 714 -23.17 3.93 7.04
CA VAL A 714 -24.32 3.76 7.96
C VAL A 714 -25.19 5.02 7.99
N GLN A 715 -24.58 6.20 8.08
CA GLN A 715 -25.29 7.48 8.01
C GLN A 715 -26.07 7.64 6.70
N ALA A 716 -25.45 7.31 5.57
CA ALA A 716 -26.11 7.36 4.27
C ALA A 716 -27.28 6.37 4.17
N ILE A 717 -27.13 5.15 4.69
CA ILE A 717 -28.21 4.15 4.75
C ILE A 717 -29.37 4.66 5.63
N ASN A 718 -29.08 5.24 6.80
CA ASN A 718 -30.10 5.81 7.69
C ASN A 718 -30.87 6.96 7.03
N ARG A 719 -30.20 7.81 6.24
CA ARG A 719 -30.87 8.88 5.46
C ARG A 719 -31.87 8.31 4.45
N GLN A 720 -31.51 7.24 3.74
CA GLN A 720 -32.43 6.56 2.80
C GLN A 720 -33.60 5.91 3.57
N ARG A 721 -33.31 5.26 4.69
CA ARG A 721 -34.34 4.63 5.54
C ARG A 721 -35.34 5.64 6.09
N ALA A 722 -34.88 6.84 6.48
CA ALA A 722 -35.74 7.91 6.97
C ALA A 722 -36.79 8.39 5.94
N VAL A 723 -36.52 8.22 4.64
CA VAL A 723 -37.47 8.54 3.56
C VAL A 723 -38.25 7.31 3.05
N GLY A 724 -38.18 6.18 3.77
CA GLY A 724 -38.91 4.95 3.44
C GLY A 724 -38.25 4.10 2.35
N ARG A 725 -36.93 4.20 2.18
CA ARG A 725 -36.13 3.39 1.25
C ARG A 725 -35.19 2.48 2.03
N ASP A 726 -35.36 1.17 1.86
CA ASP A 726 -34.52 0.16 2.50
C ASP A 726 -33.35 -0.19 1.59
N VAL A 727 -32.12 -0.04 2.09
CA VAL A 727 -30.91 -0.44 1.36
C VAL A 727 -30.52 -1.85 1.79
N PHE A 728 -30.48 -2.79 0.85
CA PHE A 728 -30.13 -4.19 1.11
C PHE A 728 -28.74 -4.59 0.62
N ALA A 729 -28.12 -3.79 -0.25
CA ALA A 729 -26.73 -4.00 -0.66
C ALA A 729 -26.07 -2.67 -1.01
N VAL A 730 -24.76 -2.62 -0.77
CA VAL A 730 -23.90 -1.48 -1.07
C VAL A 730 -22.69 -2.01 -1.81
N THR A 731 -22.48 -1.56 -3.05
CA THR A 731 -21.37 -1.99 -3.91
C THR A 731 -20.58 -0.79 -4.40
N GLN A 732 -19.41 -1.01 -4.99
CA GLN A 732 -18.67 0.03 -5.71
C GLN A 732 -19.04 0.02 -7.21
N PRO A 733 -19.05 1.18 -7.89
CA PRO A 733 -19.37 1.28 -9.32
C PRO A 733 -18.29 0.67 -10.21
N VAL A 734 -17.05 0.64 -9.74
CA VAL A 734 -15.91 0.00 -10.41
C VAL A 734 -15.19 -0.82 -9.35
N ASP A 735 -14.73 -2.02 -9.72
CA ASP A 735 -13.91 -2.83 -8.82
C ASP A 735 -12.68 -2.04 -8.39
N ASP A 736 -12.24 -2.27 -7.15
CA ASP A 736 -11.07 -1.60 -6.58
C ASP A 736 -9.75 -2.03 -7.23
N GLY A 737 -9.80 -2.86 -8.29
CA GLY A 737 -8.64 -3.32 -9.06
C GLY A 737 -8.11 -4.66 -8.57
N GLY A 738 -8.98 -5.54 -8.07
CA GLY A 738 -8.64 -6.92 -7.75
C GLY A 738 -7.57 -7.09 -6.66
N GLY A 739 -7.42 -6.13 -5.74
CA GLY A 739 -6.42 -6.23 -4.67
C GLY A 739 -4.98 -5.96 -5.07
N LEU A 740 -4.72 -5.19 -6.12
CA LEU A 740 -3.43 -4.48 -6.24
C LEU A 740 -3.32 -3.50 -5.06
N PRO A 741 -2.24 -3.51 -4.26
CA PRO A 741 -2.16 -2.70 -3.05
C PRO A 741 -2.21 -1.20 -3.39
N LYS A 742 -3.40 -0.61 -3.34
CA LYS A 742 -3.62 0.83 -3.45
C LYS A 742 -3.25 1.45 -2.11
N VAL A 743 -1.94 1.65 -1.94
CA VAL A 743 -1.32 2.29 -0.78
C VAL A 743 -1.36 1.43 0.50
N THR A 744 -0.85 0.20 0.43
CA THR A 744 -0.20 -0.48 1.56
C THR A 744 -1.05 -0.97 2.77
N ALA A 745 -2.36 -0.67 2.87
CA ALA A 745 -3.33 -1.33 3.77
C ALA A 745 -4.78 -1.17 3.23
N TYR A 746 -5.75 -1.96 3.72
CA TYR A 746 -7.17 -1.81 3.30
C TYR A 746 -7.75 -0.41 3.61
N ASN A 747 -7.30 0.23 4.69
CA ASN A 747 -7.82 1.53 5.16
C ASN A 747 -7.38 2.75 4.34
N SER A 748 -6.45 2.57 3.41
CA SER A 748 -5.98 3.63 2.52
C SER A 748 -6.82 3.76 1.25
N GLN A 749 -7.80 2.87 1.04
CA GLN A 749 -8.75 2.98 -0.04
C GLN A 749 -9.63 4.22 0.16
N SER A 750 -9.73 5.06 -0.87
CA SER A 750 -10.64 6.19 -0.88
C SER A 750 -11.93 5.79 -1.57
N ILE A 751 -13.05 5.77 -0.83
CA ILE A 751 -14.38 5.48 -1.36
C ILE A 751 -15.12 6.81 -1.52
N SER A 752 -15.31 7.25 -2.76
CA SER A 752 -16.00 8.53 -3.07
C SER A 752 -17.41 8.36 -3.63
N CYS A 753 -17.71 7.28 -4.37
CA CYS A 753 -19.08 6.88 -4.73
C CYS A 753 -19.31 5.41 -4.35
N LEU A 754 -20.54 5.13 -3.91
CA LEU A 754 -21.09 3.80 -3.70
C LEU A 754 -22.37 3.66 -4.51
N VAL A 755 -22.69 2.44 -4.94
CA VAL A 755 -23.97 2.11 -5.56
C VAL A 755 -24.84 1.42 -4.51
N PHE A 756 -25.97 2.04 -4.21
CA PHE A 756 -26.96 1.53 -3.28
C PHE A 756 -28.02 0.74 -4.04
N HIS A 757 -28.27 -0.48 -3.58
CA HIS A 757 -29.32 -1.35 -4.08
C HIS A 757 -30.37 -1.49 -2.98
N GLY A 758 -31.62 -1.18 -3.31
CA GLY A 758 -32.64 -1.10 -2.29
C GLY A 758 -34.06 -1.27 -2.80
N TYR A 759 -35.01 -1.13 -1.88
CA TYR A 759 -36.45 -1.22 -2.12
C TYR A 759 -37.15 0.02 -1.58
N CYS A 760 -37.95 0.67 -2.41
CA CYS A 760 -38.76 1.83 -2.02
C CYS A 760 -40.12 1.36 -1.53
N ARG A 761 -40.39 1.44 -0.22
CA ARG A 761 -41.66 0.96 0.38
C ARG A 761 -42.88 1.65 -0.23
N ARG A 762 -42.78 2.96 -0.46
CA ARG A 762 -43.89 3.78 -0.99
C ARG A 762 -44.24 3.43 -2.43
N MET A 763 -43.24 3.17 -3.25
CA MET A 763 -43.43 2.90 -4.69
C MET A 763 -43.56 1.41 -5.00
N GLY A 764 -43.16 0.53 -4.07
CA GLY A 764 -43.19 -0.92 -4.27
C GLY A 764 -42.18 -1.42 -5.31
N VAL A 765 -41.08 -0.67 -5.53
CA VAL A 765 -40.09 -0.97 -6.58
C VAL A 765 -38.68 -1.05 -6.02
N VAL A 766 -37.84 -1.86 -6.65
CA VAL A 766 -36.40 -1.88 -6.43
C VAL A 766 -35.74 -0.64 -7.04
N PHE A 767 -34.61 -0.21 -6.48
CA PHE A 767 -33.83 0.90 -6.99
C PHE A 767 -32.33 0.60 -6.95
N GLU A 768 -31.61 1.27 -7.86
CA GLU A 768 -30.16 1.36 -7.89
C GLU A 768 -29.76 2.83 -7.99
N GLU A 769 -28.84 3.30 -7.13
CA GLU A 769 -28.45 4.71 -7.07
C GLU A 769 -26.97 4.89 -6.69
N CYS A 770 -26.20 5.67 -7.46
CA CYS A 770 -24.85 6.10 -7.03
C CYS A 770 -24.97 7.24 -6.02
N VAL A 771 -24.42 7.01 -4.84
CA VAL A 771 -24.36 7.94 -3.71
C VAL A 771 -22.91 8.38 -3.53
N VAL A 772 -22.68 9.68 -3.57
CA VAL A 772 -21.36 10.28 -3.27
C VAL A 772 -21.24 10.48 -1.76
N LEU A 773 -20.16 9.96 -1.16
CA LEU A 773 -19.89 10.13 0.26
C LEU A 773 -19.17 11.47 0.51
N GLY A 774 -19.69 12.30 1.42
CA GLY A 774 -19.07 13.57 1.83
C GLY A 774 -19.55 14.84 1.12
N GLY A 775 -20.66 14.76 0.38
CA GLY A 775 -21.40 15.91 -0.18
C GLY A 775 -22.50 16.43 0.74
#